data_AF-A0A1I2A396-F1
#
_entry.id   AF-A0A1I2A396-F1
#
_cell.length_a   1.000
_cell.length_b   1.000
_cell.length_c   1.000
_cell.angle_alpha   90.00
_cell.angle_beta   90.00
_cell.angle_gamma   90.00
#
_symmetry.space_group_name_H-M   'P 1'
#
loop_
_entity.id
_entity.type
_entity.pdbx_description
1 polymer ?
#
loop_
_entity_poly.entity_id
_entity_poly.type
_entity_poly.pdbx_seq_one_letter_code
_entity_poly.pdbx_strand_id
1 'polypeptide(L)'
;MKKMRVYEYAKSVNKSSKDIVEQLKKMNINVSNHMSVIDERTIAKLEGKSDSKGKEESTASAPKKEKNSGGGNQKREDNQNKAMNKTNKDKKTNNQNKKQDKRGKNQKGPKKDQRKRSFQEQKPAPTPDKITYSGTLTVGDLAEKLNKDSSEIIKKLMFLGVMATKNEDLEKETIELIAEDYGVEVEEEVFVDELGIETQVEEDDPDQLEERPPVVTIMGHVDHGKTTLLDAIRHTKVTEGEAGGITQHIGAYQVTENDKKLTFLDTPGHAAFTTMRARGAQVTDITVLVVAADDGVMPQTKEAINHAKAAEVPIIVAVNKMDKESANPDRVMQELTEFELVPEAWGGDTIFVNVSALNGEGIDELLEMLLLVAEVEELKANPNKRARGTVVEAELDKGRGPVATLLVQEGTMNVGDPIVVGNMHGKIRAMVNDIGRRVKSAGPSTPVEITGLNGVPQAGDQFVTFEDEKKARQFGEARASRAREEERSQTSKVSIDDLFSQIQEGDVKEINVIVKADVQGSVEAVRGSLEKIEVEGVKINIIHAGAGAITESDVILASASNALIIGFNVRPDVNAKRTAESEKVDIRLHRVIYDAIEEIESAMKGMLDPEYEEKVIGQVEVRQLFKVSRIGTIAGSYVLEGKITRDSTARLIREGVVVYEGKINALKRFKDDVREVSSGYECGITLENFNDIKEGDIIEAYVMEEIKRA
;
A
#
# COMPACT_ATOMS: atom_id res chain seq x y z
N MET A 1 -3.66 41.14 -1.47
CA MET A 1 -2.39 41.82 -1.11
C MET A 1 -1.27 40.99 -1.71
N LYS A 2 -0.54 41.53 -2.69
CA LYS A 2 0.51 40.76 -3.37
C LYS A 2 1.80 40.80 -2.53
N LYS A 3 2.35 39.61 -2.26
CA LYS A 3 3.60 39.41 -1.52
C LYS A 3 4.60 38.74 -2.46
N MET A 4 5.83 39.22 -2.48
CA MET A 4 6.86 38.82 -3.44
C MET A 4 8.20 38.67 -2.72
N ARG A 5 9.05 37.72 -3.09
CA ARG A 5 10.38 37.55 -2.48
C ARG A 5 11.39 38.50 -3.12
N VAL A 6 12.40 38.91 -2.35
CA VAL A 6 13.37 39.92 -2.82
C VAL A 6 14.15 39.47 -4.07
N TYR A 7 14.48 38.19 -4.22
CA TYR A 7 15.10 37.68 -5.46
C TYR A 7 14.18 37.75 -6.68
N GLU A 8 12.87 37.59 -6.49
CA GLU A 8 11.88 37.67 -7.58
C GLU A 8 11.79 39.11 -8.10
N TYR A 9 11.72 40.08 -7.18
CA TYR A 9 11.73 41.50 -7.52
C TYR A 9 13.07 41.93 -8.13
N ALA A 10 14.20 41.43 -7.62
CA ALA A 10 15.51 41.67 -8.21
C ALA A 10 15.58 41.13 -9.66
N LYS A 11 15.01 39.95 -9.93
CA LYS A 11 14.91 39.38 -11.28
C LYS A 11 13.99 40.20 -12.19
N SER A 12 12.83 40.67 -11.72
CA SER A 12 11.91 41.49 -12.53
C SER A 12 12.44 42.90 -12.84
N VAL A 13 13.33 43.45 -12.01
CA VAL A 13 14.00 44.75 -12.24
C VAL A 13 15.42 44.57 -12.82
N ASN A 14 15.80 43.33 -13.13
CA ASN A 14 17.08 42.92 -13.73
C ASN A 14 18.32 43.47 -12.99
N LYS A 15 18.33 43.32 -11.66
CA LYS A 15 19.41 43.76 -10.74
C LYS A 15 19.87 42.62 -9.84
N SER A 16 21.05 42.76 -9.23
CA SER A 16 21.53 41.80 -8.25
C SER A 16 20.65 41.81 -7.00
N SER A 17 20.38 40.62 -6.45
CA SER A 17 19.64 40.48 -5.19
C SER A 17 20.37 41.13 -4.01
N LYS A 18 21.70 41.29 -4.07
CA LYS A 18 22.49 42.00 -3.05
C LYS A 18 22.14 43.49 -3.05
N ASP A 19 22.06 44.11 -4.23
CA ASP A 19 21.79 45.54 -4.40
C ASP A 19 20.41 45.91 -3.83
N ILE A 20 19.39 45.08 -4.09
CA ILE A 20 18.03 45.30 -3.58
C ILE A 20 17.98 45.15 -2.05
N VAL A 21 18.68 44.17 -1.47
CA VAL A 21 18.79 44.04 0.00
C VAL A 21 19.52 45.25 0.60
N GLU A 22 20.54 45.79 -0.06
CA GLU A 22 21.25 46.99 0.41
C GLU A 22 20.39 48.26 0.28
N GLN A 23 19.61 48.41 -0.81
CA GLN A 23 18.63 49.48 -0.96
C GLN A 23 17.54 49.42 0.11
N LEU A 24 17.00 48.23 0.40
CA LEU A 24 16.01 48.03 1.46
C LEU A 24 16.56 48.39 2.85
N LYS A 25 17.81 48.03 3.14
CA LYS A 25 18.51 48.46 4.37
C LYS A 25 18.70 49.98 4.42
N LYS A 26 19.06 50.64 3.31
CA LYS A 26 19.15 52.12 3.21
C LYS A 26 17.78 52.80 3.39
N MET A 27 16.69 52.13 3.02
CA MET A 27 15.30 52.57 3.29
C MET A 27 14.80 52.21 4.70
N ASN A 28 15.68 51.69 5.57
CA ASN A 28 15.40 51.28 6.95
C ASN A 28 14.33 50.18 7.08
N ILE A 29 14.22 49.32 6.05
CA ILE A 29 13.34 48.15 6.04
C ILE A 29 14.19 46.94 6.39
N ASN A 30 13.79 46.21 7.44
CA ASN A 30 14.60 45.13 7.99
C ASN A 30 14.40 43.84 7.18
N VAL A 31 15.44 43.42 6.45
CA VAL A 31 15.42 42.30 5.50
C VAL A 31 16.65 41.44 5.77
N SER A 32 16.44 40.18 6.13
CA SER A 32 17.52 39.28 6.56
C SER A 32 18.31 38.71 5.38
N ASN A 33 17.62 38.26 4.32
CA ASN A 33 18.26 37.65 3.15
C ASN A 33 17.42 37.83 1.87
N HIS A 34 17.96 37.45 0.72
CA HIS A 34 17.31 37.56 -0.60
C HIS A 34 15.99 36.77 -0.75
N MET A 35 15.73 35.77 0.12
CA MET A 35 14.46 35.02 0.16
C MET A 35 13.37 35.69 1.01
N SER A 36 13.68 36.78 1.73
CA SER A 36 12.68 37.51 2.52
C SER A 36 11.55 38.04 1.64
N VAL A 37 10.33 38.04 2.18
CA VAL A 37 9.12 38.53 1.51
C VAL A 37 8.98 40.04 1.74
N ILE A 38 8.69 40.79 0.67
CA ILE A 38 8.33 42.20 0.70
C ILE A 38 6.86 42.40 0.30
N ASP A 39 6.20 43.33 0.97
CA ASP A 39 4.83 43.76 0.66
C ASP A 39 4.79 44.77 -0.50
N GLU A 40 3.64 44.82 -1.17
CA GLU A 40 3.28 45.76 -2.25
C GLU A 40 3.64 47.24 -1.96
N ARG A 41 3.51 47.69 -0.70
CA ARG A 41 3.91 49.05 -0.26
C ARG A 41 5.42 49.29 -0.22
N THR A 42 6.22 48.23 -0.14
CA THR A 42 7.68 48.27 -0.21
C THR A 42 8.14 48.23 -1.66
N ILE A 43 7.47 47.44 -2.50
CA ILE A 43 7.68 47.41 -3.96
C ILE A 43 7.46 48.81 -4.57
N ALA A 44 6.33 49.46 -4.28
CA ALA A 44 6.03 50.82 -4.78
C ALA A 44 7.08 51.87 -4.38
N LYS A 45 7.73 51.70 -3.22
CA LYS A 45 8.84 52.56 -2.77
C LYS A 45 10.14 52.31 -3.55
N LEU A 46 10.44 51.05 -3.88
CA LEU A 46 11.59 50.70 -4.73
C LEU A 46 11.40 51.13 -6.19
N GLU A 47 10.15 51.24 -6.66
CA GLU A 47 9.82 51.80 -7.99
C GLU A 47 9.87 53.34 -8.04
N GLY A 48 10.05 54.03 -6.91
CA GLY A 48 10.19 55.49 -6.86
C GLY A 48 8.91 56.30 -7.14
N LYS A 49 7.74 55.65 -7.24
CA LYS A 49 6.44 56.31 -7.48
C LYS A 49 5.95 57.01 -6.21
N SER A 50 6.17 58.32 -6.15
CA SER A 50 5.70 59.18 -5.07
C SER A 50 4.27 59.67 -5.31
N ASP A 51 3.28 59.03 -4.70
CA ASP A 51 1.93 59.58 -4.63
C ASP A 51 1.73 60.50 -3.42
N SER A 52 0.97 61.58 -3.62
CA SER A 52 0.73 62.63 -2.63
C SER A 52 -0.69 63.20 -2.78
N LYS A 53 -1.25 63.74 -1.67
CA LYS A 53 -2.69 63.82 -1.32
C LYS A 53 -3.20 62.45 -0.80
N GLY A 54 -4.02 62.34 0.24
CA GLY A 54 -4.63 63.29 1.18
C GLY A 54 -5.89 62.62 1.75
N LYS A 55 -6.01 62.35 3.06
CA LYS A 55 -6.55 63.24 4.13
C LYS A 55 -7.97 63.77 3.82
N GLU A 56 -8.97 63.69 4.70
CA GLU A 56 -9.07 63.20 6.09
C GLU A 56 -10.58 62.89 6.39
N GLU A 57 -11.06 62.33 7.52
CA GLU A 57 -10.49 61.97 8.83
C GLU A 57 -10.63 60.43 9.07
N SER A 58 -10.97 59.77 10.19
CA SER A 58 -11.20 59.97 11.65
C SER A 58 -11.19 58.57 12.30
N THR A 59 -10.94 58.30 13.60
CA THR A 59 -10.34 59.01 14.76
C THR A 59 -9.64 57.92 15.60
N ALA A 60 -8.50 58.14 16.26
CA ALA A 60 -8.28 58.72 17.60
C ALA A 60 -9.14 58.08 18.74
N SER A 61 -8.59 57.66 19.89
CA SER A 61 -7.26 57.90 20.48
C SER A 61 -6.78 56.75 21.41
N ALA A 62 -5.51 56.82 21.84
CA ALA A 62 -4.91 55.93 22.87
C ALA A 62 -4.77 56.66 24.22
N PRO A 63 -4.52 55.96 25.35
CA PRO A 63 -3.13 55.88 25.81
C PRO A 63 -2.74 54.56 26.53
N LYS A 64 -1.48 54.50 27.01
CA LYS A 64 -0.91 53.39 27.82
C LYS A 64 -1.03 53.63 29.34
N LYS A 65 -0.82 52.54 30.08
CA LYS A 65 -0.11 52.38 31.39
C LYS A 65 -0.89 52.30 32.73
N GLU A 66 -0.51 51.24 33.44
CA GLU A 66 -0.27 51.10 34.90
C GLU A 66 -1.38 50.78 35.93
N LYS A 67 -1.04 49.76 36.75
CA LYS A 67 -1.38 49.52 38.17
C LYS A 67 -2.81 49.10 38.61
N ASN A 68 -2.92 47.79 38.87
CA ASN A 68 -3.03 47.19 40.21
C ASN A 68 -4.34 47.30 41.05
N SER A 69 -4.69 46.15 41.66
CA SER A 69 -5.42 45.98 42.95
C SER A 69 -6.80 46.65 43.18
N GLY A 70 -7.89 45.94 42.83
CA GLY A 70 -8.64 45.08 43.78
C GLY A 70 -9.79 45.64 44.64
N GLY A 71 -10.89 44.88 44.73
CA GLY A 71 -11.78 44.82 45.91
C GLY A 71 -13.30 44.96 45.67
N GLY A 72 -14.11 44.09 46.30
CA GLY A 72 -15.58 44.21 46.43
C GLY A 72 -16.39 43.49 45.32
N ASN A 73 -17.10 42.35 45.48
CA ASN A 73 -17.76 41.62 46.58
C ASN A 73 -19.28 41.88 46.78
N GLN A 74 -20.11 41.04 46.14
CA GLN A 74 -21.49 40.65 46.50
C GLN A 74 -21.81 39.33 45.76
N LYS A 75 -22.73 38.43 46.13
CA LYS A 75 -23.27 37.92 47.42
C LYS A 75 -24.42 36.95 47.01
N ARG A 76 -24.37 35.66 47.40
CA ARG A 76 -25.53 34.72 47.43
C ARG A 76 -26.17 34.38 46.06
N GLU A 77 -27.04 33.38 45.89
CA GLU A 77 -27.68 32.44 46.85
C GLU A 77 -27.88 31.04 46.18
N ASP A 78 -28.06 29.99 46.98
CA ASP A 78 -28.94 28.79 46.85
C ASP A 78 -29.43 28.22 45.47
N ASN A 79 -29.76 26.92 45.27
CA ASN A 79 -29.66 25.63 46.02
C ASN A 79 -30.31 24.50 45.15
N GLN A 80 -30.35 23.25 45.65
CA GLN A 80 -31.19 22.10 45.24
C GLN A 80 -30.81 21.32 43.95
N ASN A 81 -31.31 20.09 43.72
CA ASN A 81 -31.35 18.84 44.53
C ASN A 81 -32.12 17.74 43.77
N LYS A 82 -31.62 16.48 43.80
CA LYS A 82 -32.29 15.15 43.57
C LYS A 82 -31.25 14.19 42.97
N ALA A 83 -30.71 13.16 43.61
CA ALA A 83 -31.00 12.43 44.86
C ALA A 83 -32.11 11.35 44.81
N MET A 84 -31.72 10.13 44.37
CA MET A 84 -32.17 8.80 44.80
C MET A 84 -31.17 7.77 44.20
N ASN A 85 -30.92 6.57 44.75
CA ASN A 85 -31.53 5.89 45.90
C ASN A 85 -30.49 5.13 46.76
N LYS A 86 -30.87 4.62 47.95
CA LYS A 86 -30.00 3.88 48.89
C LYS A 86 -30.24 2.36 48.88
N THR A 87 -29.19 1.58 49.16
CA THR A 87 -29.31 0.33 49.94
C THR A 87 -28.12 0.14 50.91
N ASN A 88 -28.37 -0.47 52.07
CA ASN A 88 -27.40 -0.96 53.08
C ASN A 88 -26.77 -2.31 52.64
N LYS A 89 -25.79 -3.00 53.25
CA LYS A 89 -24.79 -2.91 54.37
C LYS A 89 -23.75 -4.05 54.10
N ASP A 90 -22.64 -4.33 54.80
CA ASP A 90 -22.29 -4.20 56.23
C ASP A 90 -20.76 -4.41 56.50
N LYS A 91 -20.26 -3.86 57.63
CA LYS A 91 -19.18 -4.36 58.55
C LYS A 91 -17.69 -4.62 58.15
N LYS A 92 -16.84 -4.00 59.01
CA LYS A 92 -15.44 -4.28 59.49
C LYS A 92 -14.27 -3.56 58.77
N THR A 93 -13.58 -2.53 59.30
CA THR A 93 -12.90 -2.21 60.60
C THR A 93 -11.42 -2.62 60.73
N ASN A 94 -10.51 -1.76 60.25
CA ASN A 94 -9.29 -1.21 60.91
C ASN A 94 -8.56 -0.32 59.89
N ASN A 95 -8.14 0.95 60.09
CA ASN A 95 -7.82 1.84 61.24
C ASN A 95 -6.33 1.86 61.65
N GLN A 96 -5.87 3.04 62.08
CA GLN A 96 -4.47 3.48 62.34
C GLN A 96 -3.66 3.90 61.07
N ASN A 97 -2.86 4.98 61.08
CA ASN A 97 -2.86 6.12 62.01
C ASN A 97 -2.42 7.47 61.41
N LYS A 98 -2.81 8.57 62.09
CA LYS A 98 -2.67 9.97 61.64
C LYS A 98 -1.32 10.63 61.98
N LYS A 99 -0.92 11.54 61.08
CA LYS A 99 -0.34 12.90 61.30
C LYS A 99 0.51 13.19 62.56
N GLN A 100 1.63 13.89 62.33
CA GLN A 100 2.09 14.93 63.25
C GLN A 100 2.61 16.17 62.48
N ASP A 101 2.24 17.37 62.94
CA ASP A 101 2.59 18.67 62.34
C ASP A 101 2.24 19.80 63.35
N LYS A 102 3.19 20.69 63.71
CA LYS A 102 3.00 22.10 64.15
C LYS A 102 4.24 22.79 64.76
N ARG A 103 4.25 24.14 64.64
CA ARG A 103 5.11 25.19 65.27
C ARG A 103 6.47 25.47 64.59
N GLY A 104 6.90 26.74 64.38
CA GLY A 104 6.14 28.01 64.41
C GLY A 104 6.95 29.32 64.60
N LYS A 105 6.72 30.32 63.72
CA LYS A 105 6.91 31.79 63.85
C LYS A 105 8.32 32.43 64.00
N ASN A 106 8.82 32.98 62.88
CA ASN A 106 8.87 34.45 62.56
C ASN A 106 9.68 35.47 63.41
N GLN A 107 10.68 36.13 62.79
CA GLN A 107 11.09 37.54 63.04
C GLN A 107 11.76 38.19 61.78
N LYS A 108 12.16 39.49 61.82
CA LYS A 108 12.30 40.38 60.63
C LYS A 108 13.71 40.96 60.33
N GLY A 109 14.19 40.79 59.08
CA GLY A 109 15.00 41.76 58.27
C GLY A 109 16.43 42.13 58.75
N PRO A 110 17.15 43.04 58.04
CA PRO A 110 16.87 43.72 56.75
C PRO A 110 17.93 43.43 55.63
N LYS A 111 17.93 44.20 54.53
CA LYS A 111 18.85 44.08 53.38
C LYS A 111 20.16 44.88 53.52
N LYS A 112 21.31 44.26 53.19
CA LYS A 112 22.54 44.77 52.50
C LYS A 112 23.74 43.85 52.84
N ASP A 113 24.81 43.73 52.05
CA ASP A 113 25.14 44.28 50.72
C ASP A 113 25.94 43.23 49.90
N GLN A 114 26.41 43.61 48.72
CA GLN A 114 27.18 42.82 47.73
C GLN A 114 28.16 41.75 48.25
N ARG A 115 28.18 40.58 47.59
CA ARG A 115 29.42 39.84 47.29
C ARG A 115 29.33 39.14 45.94
N LYS A 116 30.37 39.32 45.10
CA LYS A 116 30.52 38.64 43.82
C LYS A 116 30.59 37.12 44.05
N ARG A 117 29.78 36.35 43.32
CA ARG A 117 30.15 34.97 42.95
C ARG A 117 30.56 35.00 41.50
N SER A 118 31.76 34.51 41.22
CA SER A 118 32.26 34.29 39.87
C SER A 118 31.37 33.30 39.14
N PHE A 119 31.15 33.52 37.84
CA PHE A 119 30.89 32.40 36.95
C PHE A 119 32.12 31.50 37.04
N GLN A 120 31.92 30.27 37.50
CA GLN A 120 32.95 29.25 37.47
C GLN A 120 32.72 28.50 36.17
N GLU A 121 33.55 28.75 35.17
CA GLU A 121 33.53 27.98 33.93
C GLU A 121 33.77 26.52 34.30
N GLN A 122 32.75 25.69 34.09
CA GLN A 122 32.95 24.25 34.05
C GLN A 122 33.83 24.02 32.83
N LYS A 123 35.08 23.60 33.05
CA LYS A 123 35.90 23.06 31.97
C LYS A 123 35.09 21.93 31.32
N PRO A 124 34.97 21.88 29.98
CA PRO A 124 34.37 20.72 29.33
C PRO A 124 35.15 19.47 29.77
N ALA A 125 34.43 18.35 29.90
CA ALA A 125 35.09 17.06 30.04
C ALA A 125 36.02 16.84 28.82
N PRO A 126 37.14 16.12 28.97
CA PRO A 126 37.89 15.68 27.80
C PRO A 126 36.97 14.85 26.90
N THR A 127 37.02 15.10 25.59
CA THR A 127 36.48 14.18 24.60
C THR A 127 37.12 12.81 24.80
N PRO A 128 36.36 11.70 24.74
CA PRO A 128 36.94 10.37 24.85
C PRO A 128 37.85 10.12 23.63
N ASP A 129 38.97 9.41 23.82
CA ASP A 129 39.94 9.15 22.73
C ASP A 129 39.36 8.25 21.63
N LYS A 130 38.37 7.41 21.97
CA LYS A 130 37.58 6.60 21.04
C LYS A 130 36.08 6.75 21.28
N ILE A 131 35.28 6.61 20.23
CA ILE A 131 33.82 6.43 20.30
C ILE A 131 33.43 5.16 19.55
N THR A 132 32.63 4.32 20.20
CA THR A 132 31.96 3.19 19.54
C THR A 132 30.50 3.48 19.26
N TYR A 133 30.01 2.97 18.12
CA TYR A 133 28.61 3.11 17.70
C TYR A 133 28.17 1.94 16.81
N SER A 134 26.86 1.69 16.79
CA SER A 134 26.21 0.63 16.03
C SER A 134 24.97 1.20 15.34
N GLY A 135 24.83 1.00 14.02
CA GLY A 135 23.75 1.61 13.24
C GLY A 135 23.89 3.12 13.09
N THR A 136 22.75 3.84 12.96
CA THR A 136 22.75 5.31 12.88
C THR A 136 22.93 5.94 14.26
N LEU A 137 23.45 7.18 14.29
CA LEU A 137 23.41 8.05 15.47
C LEU A 137 22.63 9.31 15.13
N THR A 138 21.74 9.76 16.04
CA THR A 138 21.20 11.11 15.90
C THR A 138 22.27 12.16 16.23
N VAL A 139 22.10 13.39 15.73
CA VAL A 139 22.93 14.55 16.13
C VAL A 139 22.94 14.76 17.66
N GLY A 140 21.90 14.30 18.35
CA GLY A 140 21.83 14.27 19.81
C GLY A 140 22.77 13.25 20.44
N ASP A 141 22.71 12.00 20.00
CA ASP A 141 23.48 10.89 20.57
C ASP A 141 24.97 11.04 20.26
N LEU A 142 25.32 11.51 19.05
CA LEU A 142 26.71 11.83 18.69
C LEU A 142 27.27 12.96 19.58
N ALA A 143 26.46 13.96 19.93
CA ALA A 143 26.88 15.03 20.84
C ALA A 143 27.08 14.55 22.27
N GLU A 144 26.20 13.67 22.76
CA GLU A 144 26.31 13.10 24.11
C GLU A 144 27.51 12.14 24.20
N LYS A 145 27.80 11.34 23.16
CA LYS A 145 29.03 10.53 23.06
C LYS A 145 30.31 11.37 22.99
N LEU A 146 30.32 12.47 22.22
CA LEU A 146 31.45 13.41 22.15
C LEU A 146 31.61 14.31 23.40
N ASN A 147 30.71 14.24 24.38
CA ASN A 147 30.64 15.18 25.51
C ASN A 147 30.53 16.67 25.07
N LYS A 148 29.74 16.94 24.03
CA LYS A 148 29.51 18.25 23.42
C LYS A 148 28.05 18.69 23.51
N ASP A 149 27.82 19.99 23.43
CA ASP A 149 26.48 20.52 23.15
C ASP A 149 26.06 20.12 21.72
N SER A 150 24.84 19.60 21.53
CA SER A 150 24.30 19.33 20.19
C SER A 150 24.27 20.60 19.31
N SER A 151 24.22 21.79 19.94
CA SER A 151 24.33 23.09 19.26
C SER A 151 25.74 23.46 18.79
N GLU A 152 26.77 22.68 19.12
CA GLU A 152 28.11 22.76 18.51
C GLU A 152 28.13 21.91 17.23
N ILE A 153 27.66 20.66 17.31
CA ILE A 153 27.64 19.72 16.17
C ILE A 153 26.70 20.18 15.06
N ILE A 154 25.49 20.67 15.36
CA ILE A 154 24.57 21.24 14.35
C ILE A 154 25.23 22.38 13.55
N LYS A 155 26.07 23.21 14.18
CA LYS A 155 26.80 24.28 13.46
C LYS A 155 27.89 23.71 12.56
N LYS A 156 28.55 22.63 13.00
CA LYS A 156 29.63 21.95 12.28
C LYS A 156 29.09 21.27 11.02
N LEU A 157 27.98 20.53 11.17
CA LEU A 157 27.15 20.02 10.06
C LEU A 157 26.81 21.12 9.06
N MET A 158 26.29 22.27 9.52
CA MET A 158 25.97 23.41 8.65
C MET A 158 27.19 24.01 7.92
N PHE A 159 28.42 23.89 8.46
CA PHE A 159 29.64 24.29 7.76
C PHE A 159 30.08 23.25 6.71
N LEU A 160 29.80 21.97 6.94
CA LEU A 160 30.00 20.87 5.99
C LEU A 160 28.90 20.79 4.91
N GLY A 161 27.85 21.62 5.03
CA GLY A 161 26.73 21.70 4.08
C GLY A 161 25.51 20.84 4.46
N VAL A 162 25.61 20.02 5.50
CA VAL A 162 24.53 19.15 5.99
C VAL A 162 23.63 19.94 6.95
N MET A 163 22.32 19.97 6.67
CA MET A 163 21.33 20.70 7.49
C MET A 163 20.48 19.73 8.33
N ALA A 164 21.07 19.16 9.38
CA ALA A 164 20.38 18.23 10.28
C ALA A 164 19.92 18.87 11.62
N THR A 165 18.84 18.34 12.19
CA THR A 165 18.25 18.72 13.48
C THR A 165 18.67 17.77 14.62
N LYS A 166 18.36 18.06 15.91
CA LYS A 166 18.89 17.25 17.04
C LYS A 166 18.52 15.76 16.93
N ASN A 167 17.31 15.46 16.45
CA ASN A 167 16.75 14.10 16.46
C ASN A 167 16.85 13.42 15.08
N GLU A 168 17.78 13.88 14.24
CA GLU A 168 17.94 13.45 12.86
C GLU A 168 19.15 12.53 12.77
N ASP A 169 18.98 11.38 12.13
CA ASP A 169 20.04 10.40 11.94
C ASP A 169 21.14 10.94 11.03
N LEU A 170 22.39 10.62 11.37
CA LEU A 170 23.56 10.93 10.57
C LEU A 170 24.06 9.69 9.85
N GLU A 171 24.39 9.86 8.58
CA GLU A 171 25.07 8.84 7.76
C GLU A 171 26.49 8.59 8.27
N LYS A 172 26.98 7.36 8.11
CA LYS A 172 28.31 6.90 8.55
C LYS A 172 29.44 7.86 8.16
N GLU A 173 29.50 8.25 6.88
CA GLU A 173 30.50 9.20 6.36
C GLU A 173 30.47 10.55 7.11
N THR A 174 29.29 11.00 7.53
CA THR A 174 29.12 12.25 8.29
C THR A 174 29.51 12.09 9.76
N ILE A 175 29.26 10.92 10.37
CA ILE A 175 29.69 10.59 11.74
C ILE A 175 31.21 10.58 11.83
N GLU A 176 31.86 9.85 10.91
CA GLU A 176 33.32 9.73 10.83
C GLU A 176 33.98 11.09 10.60
N LEU A 177 33.51 11.86 9.61
CA LEU A 177 34.05 13.18 9.28
C LEU A 177 33.94 14.19 10.44
N ILE A 178 32.86 14.15 11.22
CA ILE A 178 32.69 15.03 12.39
C ILE A 178 33.68 14.69 13.50
N ALA A 179 33.92 13.40 13.73
CA ALA A 179 34.76 12.87 14.80
C ALA A 179 36.26 12.94 14.49
N GLU A 180 36.69 12.69 13.24
CA GLU A 180 38.04 13.00 12.77
C GLU A 180 38.37 14.47 13.02
N ASP A 181 37.45 15.37 12.66
CA ASP A 181 37.58 16.82 12.86
C ASP A 181 37.38 17.23 14.35
N TYR A 182 37.24 16.27 15.28
CA TYR A 182 37.39 16.45 16.73
C TYR A 182 38.58 15.67 17.33
N GLY A 183 39.32 14.91 16.52
CA GLY A 183 40.46 14.09 16.95
C GLY A 183 40.08 12.82 17.71
N VAL A 184 38.88 12.28 17.48
CA VAL A 184 38.36 11.08 18.15
C VAL A 184 38.29 9.93 17.15
N GLU A 185 38.91 8.80 17.50
CA GLU A 185 38.90 7.61 16.64
C GLU A 185 37.53 6.92 16.76
N VAL A 186 36.80 6.82 15.64
CA VAL A 186 35.51 6.13 15.61
C VAL A 186 35.75 4.68 15.22
N GLU A 187 35.53 3.78 16.16
CA GLU A 187 35.39 2.36 15.86
C GLU A 187 33.90 2.10 15.68
N GLU A 188 33.47 1.73 14.48
CA GLU A 188 32.15 1.12 14.35
C GLU A 188 32.16 -0.16 15.19
N GLU A 189 31.37 -0.17 16.27
CA GLU A 189 30.95 -1.42 16.89
C GLU A 189 29.95 -2.02 15.90
N VAL A 190 30.52 -2.67 14.89
CA VAL A 190 29.82 -3.71 14.14
C VAL A 190 29.44 -4.74 15.19
N PHE A 191 28.22 -4.59 15.70
CA PHE A 191 27.45 -5.72 16.18
C PHE A 191 27.47 -6.72 15.04
N VAL A 192 28.40 -7.69 15.12
CA VAL A 192 28.39 -8.87 14.26
C VAL A 192 27.05 -9.51 14.54
N ASP A 193 26.16 -9.36 13.57
CA ASP A 193 24.76 -9.09 13.88
C ASP A 193 24.17 -10.19 14.76
N GLU A 194 23.85 -9.90 16.02
CA GLU A 194 23.21 -10.91 16.88
C GLU A 194 21.80 -11.24 16.35
N LEU A 195 21.19 -10.33 15.55
CA LEU A 195 19.98 -10.59 14.75
C LEU A 195 20.25 -11.42 13.49
N GLY A 196 21.52 -11.53 13.07
CA GLY A 196 22.05 -12.24 11.90
C GLY A 196 22.27 -13.73 12.14
N ILE A 197 21.37 -14.38 12.86
CA ILE A 197 21.34 -15.85 13.05
C ILE A 197 20.98 -16.59 11.73
N GLU A 198 20.62 -15.85 10.68
CA GLU A 198 20.57 -16.30 9.30
C GLU A 198 21.98 -16.50 8.67
N THR A 199 22.96 -15.64 8.97
CA THR A 199 24.29 -15.69 8.32
C THR A 199 25.33 -16.54 9.06
N GLN A 200 25.10 -16.92 10.32
CA GLN A 200 25.82 -18.05 10.91
C GLN A 200 25.22 -19.38 10.43
N VAL A 201 25.53 -19.72 9.17
CA VAL A 201 25.61 -21.12 8.77
C VAL A 201 26.79 -21.71 9.56
N GLU A 202 26.49 -22.43 10.63
CA GLU A 202 27.46 -23.37 11.20
C GLU A 202 27.86 -24.30 10.05
N GLU A 203 29.15 -24.43 9.72
CA GLU A 203 29.58 -25.37 8.67
C GLU A 203 29.10 -26.78 9.04
N ASP A 204 28.66 -27.57 8.05
CA ASP A 204 28.33 -28.97 8.28
C ASP A 204 29.59 -29.83 8.27
N ASP A 205 29.77 -30.55 9.37
CA ASP A 205 30.65 -31.71 9.41
C ASP A 205 30.08 -32.75 8.43
N PRO A 206 30.81 -33.15 7.37
CA PRO A 206 30.26 -34.04 6.34
C PRO A 206 29.74 -35.38 6.88
N ASP A 207 30.27 -35.83 8.02
CA ASP A 207 29.84 -37.05 8.72
C ASP A 207 28.44 -36.91 9.39
N GLN A 208 27.85 -35.71 9.42
CA GLN A 208 26.51 -35.43 9.98
C GLN A 208 25.42 -35.16 8.91
N LEU A 209 25.78 -35.23 7.63
CA LEU A 209 24.85 -35.04 6.52
C LEU A 209 24.12 -36.36 6.19
N GLU A 210 22.82 -36.41 6.43
CA GLU A 210 21.95 -37.53 6.08
C GLU A 210 21.19 -37.26 4.78
N GLU A 211 20.91 -38.32 4.00
CA GLU A 211 20.06 -38.25 2.80
C GLU A 211 18.65 -37.74 3.17
N ARG A 212 18.17 -36.69 2.49
CA ARG A 212 16.84 -36.11 2.76
C ARG A 212 15.86 -36.36 1.60
N PRO A 213 14.54 -36.44 1.88
CA PRO A 213 13.53 -36.47 0.83
C PRO A 213 13.67 -35.25 -0.11
N PRO A 214 13.58 -35.40 -1.44
CA PRO A 214 13.44 -34.25 -2.32
C PRO A 214 12.12 -33.52 -2.05
N VAL A 215 12.17 -32.20 -2.18
CA VAL A 215 10.99 -31.33 -2.20
C VAL A 215 10.73 -30.94 -3.66
N VAL A 216 9.52 -31.19 -4.15
CA VAL A 216 9.17 -31.17 -5.57
C VAL A 216 8.03 -30.19 -5.81
N THR A 217 8.26 -29.10 -6.54
CA THR A 217 7.17 -28.20 -6.96
C THR A 217 6.54 -28.69 -8.25
N ILE A 218 5.20 -28.69 -8.33
CA ILE A 218 4.48 -28.92 -9.60
C ILE A 218 4.02 -27.59 -10.19
N MET A 219 4.41 -27.31 -11.43
CA MET A 219 4.12 -26.09 -12.18
C MET A 219 3.54 -26.36 -13.58
N GLY A 220 3.08 -25.30 -14.25
CA GLY A 220 2.42 -25.36 -15.57
C GLY A 220 1.13 -24.54 -15.63
N HIS A 221 0.52 -24.48 -16.81
CA HIS A 221 -0.71 -23.71 -17.08
C HIS A 221 -1.94 -24.19 -16.28
N VAL A 222 -3.00 -23.38 -16.30
CA VAL A 222 -4.37 -23.82 -15.93
C VAL A 222 -4.81 -24.96 -16.88
N ASP A 223 -5.70 -25.83 -16.40
CA ASP A 223 -6.28 -26.99 -17.12
C ASP A 223 -5.31 -28.03 -17.72
N HIS A 224 -4.00 -27.89 -17.50
CA HIS A 224 -2.99 -28.92 -17.76
C HIS A 224 -3.05 -30.10 -16.77
N GLY A 225 -3.97 -30.09 -15.79
CA GLY A 225 -4.22 -31.22 -14.90
C GLY A 225 -3.21 -31.40 -13.76
N LYS A 226 -2.52 -30.33 -13.31
CA LYS A 226 -1.61 -30.37 -12.14
C LYS A 226 -2.26 -31.01 -10.91
N THR A 227 -3.36 -30.42 -10.43
CA THR A 227 -4.10 -30.88 -9.25
C THR A 227 -4.63 -32.31 -9.42
N THR A 228 -4.98 -32.70 -10.65
CA THR A 228 -5.40 -34.06 -11.02
C THR A 228 -4.26 -35.07 -10.92
N LEU A 229 -3.06 -34.72 -11.40
CA LEU A 229 -1.86 -35.55 -11.27
C LEU A 229 -1.52 -35.77 -9.79
N LEU A 230 -1.66 -34.72 -8.97
CA LEU A 230 -1.44 -34.80 -7.53
C LEU A 230 -2.54 -35.57 -6.79
N ASP A 231 -3.79 -35.49 -7.22
CA ASP A 231 -4.86 -36.34 -6.71
C ASP A 231 -4.62 -37.82 -7.04
N ALA A 232 -4.15 -38.14 -8.24
CA ALA A 232 -3.79 -39.49 -8.63
C ALA A 232 -2.61 -40.03 -7.78
N ILE A 233 -1.52 -39.26 -7.65
CA ILE A 233 -0.35 -39.58 -6.81
C ILE A 233 -0.75 -39.79 -5.33
N ARG A 234 -1.61 -38.92 -4.78
CA ARG A 234 -2.09 -39.03 -3.38
C ARG A 234 -3.15 -40.12 -3.18
N HIS A 235 -3.72 -40.67 -4.25
CA HIS A 235 -4.96 -41.44 -4.26
C HIS A 235 -6.14 -40.68 -3.59
N THR A 236 -6.20 -39.36 -3.77
CA THR A 236 -7.23 -38.45 -3.22
C THR A 236 -8.11 -37.84 -4.32
N LYS A 237 -9.10 -37.04 -3.91
CA LYS A 237 -9.98 -36.24 -4.78
C LYS A 237 -10.20 -34.86 -4.17
N VAL A 238 -9.15 -34.04 -4.14
CA VAL A 238 -9.21 -32.64 -3.70
C VAL A 238 -9.90 -31.78 -4.76
N THR A 239 -9.67 -32.07 -6.04
CA THR A 239 -10.30 -31.39 -7.20
C THR A 239 -11.84 -31.36 -7.17
N GLU A 240 -12.50 -32.36 -6.58
CA GLU A 240 -13.97 -32.40 -6.42
C GLU A 240 -14.47 -31.49 -5.28
N GLY A 241 -13.59 -31.01 -4.41
CA GLY A 241 -13.92 -30.17 -3.24
C GLY A 241 -13.57 -28.68 -3.38
N GLU A 242 -12.67 -28.31 -4.29
CA GLU A 242 -12.22 -26.92 -4.47
C GLU A 242 -13.23 -26.03 -5.18
N ALA A 243 -13.34 -24.77 -4.75
CA ALA A 243 -14.25 -23.82 -5.37
C ALA A 243 -13.75 -23.43 -6.76
N GLY A 244 -14.60 -23.67 -7.78
CA GLY A 244 -14.22 -23.47 -9.18
C GLY A 244 -13.34 -24.58 -9.78
N GLY A 245 -13.02 -25.64 -9.03
CA GLY A 245 -12.20 -26.76 -9.52
C GLY A 245 -10.73 -26.43 -9.77
N ILE A 246 -10.19 -25.42 -9.08
CA ILE A 246 -8.80 -24.94 -9.23
C ILE A 246 -8.08 -24.83 -7.88
N THR A 247 -6.80 -25.19 -7.83
CA THR A 247 -5.92 -24.91 -6.68
C THR A 247 -5.76 -23.39 -6.51
N GLN A 248 -6.05 -22.84 -5.32
CA GLN A 248 -5.95 -21.39 -5.02
C GLN A 248 -4.98 -21.04 -3.87
N HIS A 249 -4.39 -22.04 -3.22
CA HIS A 249 -3.45 -21.90 -2.10
C HIS A 249 -2.25 -22.82 -2.33
N ILE A 250 -1.09 -22.57 -1.70
CA ILE A 250 0.04 -23.51 -1.79
C ILE A 250 -0.18 -24.68 -0.82
N GLY A 251 -0.32 -25.90 -1.36
CA GLY A 251 -0.47 -27.13 -0.56
C GLY A 251 0.85 -27.90 -0.46
N ALA A 252 1.20 -28.37 0.74
CA ALA A 252 2.40 -29.18 0.98
C ALA A 252 2.04 -30.52 1.64
N TYR A 253 2.52 -31.64 1.08
CA TYR A 253 2.22 -32.99 1.55
C TYR A 253 3.33 -33.99 1.22
N GLN A 254 3.32 -35.17 1.84
CA GLN A 254 4.39 -36.16 1.71
C GLN A 254 3.87 -37.54 1.29
N VAL A 255 4.45 -38.07 0.21
CA VAL A 255 4.21 -39.39 -0.35
C VAL A 255 5.38 -40.31 0.06
N THR A 256 5.16 -41.63 0.08
CA THR A 256 6.21 -42.63 0.36
C THR A 256 6.16 -43.67 -0.75
N GLU A 257 7.27 -43.82 -1.47
CA GLU A 257 7.40 -44.69 -2.63
C GLU A 257 8.74 -45.43 -2.57
N ASN A 258 8.75 -46.75 -2.83
CA ASN A 258 9.91 -47.62 -2.66
C ASN A 258 10.68 -47.42 -1.32
N ASP A 259 9.94 -47.29 -0.20
CA ASP A 259 10.42 -46.93 1.16
C ASP A 259 11.12 -45.54 1.28
N LYS A 260 11.41 -44.84 0.18
CA LYS A 260 11.81 -43.44 0.16
C LYS A 260 10.60 -42.51 0.26
N LYS A 261 10.85 -41.22 0.49
CA LYS A 261 9.81 -40.18 0.64
C LYS A 261 9.97 -39.10 -0.41
N LEU A 262 8.84 -38.55 -0.85
CA LEU A 262 8.76 -37.43 -1.77
C LEU A 262 7.85 -36.36 -1.13
N THR A 263 8.35 -35.14 -0.96
CA THR A 263 7.51 -34.02 -0.48
C THR A 263 7.11 -33.16 -1.67
N PHE A 264 5.81 -32.95 -1.87
CA PHE A 264 5.30 -32.18 -3.01
C PHE A 264 4.72 -30.83 -2.57
N LEU A 265 4.99 -29.79 -3.36
CA LEU A 265 4.31 -28.49 -3.30
C LEU A 265 3.39 -28.33 -4.53
N ASP A 266 2.08 -28.18 -4.28
CA ASP A 266 1.09 -27.81 -5.30
C ASP A 266 1.04 -26.27 -5.43
N THR A 267 1.21 -25.74 -6.64
CA THR A 267 1.19 -24.29 -6.88
C THR A 267 0.07 -23.87 -7.84
N PRO A 268 -0.73 -22.83 -7.50
CA PRO A 268 -1.78 -22.32 -8.38
C PRO A 268 -1.28 -21.92 -9.77
N GLY A 269 -1.98 -22.36 -10.81
CA GLY A 269 -1.58 -22.13 -12.21
C GLY A 269 -1.84 -20.72 -12.74
N HIS A 270 -2.84 -20.02 -12.21
CA HIS A 270 -3.31 -18.75 -12.77
C HIS A 270 -2.28 -17.61 -12.56
N ALA A 271 -2.14 -16.75 -13.58
CA ALA A 271 -1.33 -15.52 -13.60
C ALA A 271 -1.49 -14.56 -12.39
N ALA A 272 -2.57 -14.64 -11.60
CA ALA A 272 -2.68 -13.91 -10.33
C ALA A 272 -1.62 -14.35 -9.29
N PHE A 273 -1.21 -15.62 -9.33
CA PHE A 273 -0.39 -16.29 -8.32
C PHE A 273 1.10 -16.41 -8.70
N THR A 274 1.63 -15.49 -9.50
CA THR A 274 3.05 -15.45 -9.90
C THR A 274 4.01 -15.47 -8.70
N THR A 275 3.68 -14.76 -7.61
CA THR A 275 4.48 -14.76 -6.37
C THR A 275 4.50 -16.13 -5.69
N MET A 276 3.39 -16.87 -5.71
CA MET A 276 3.34 -18.24 -5.19
C MET A 276 4.20 -19.20 -6.00
N ARG A 277 4.24 -19.06 -7.35
CA ARG A 277 5.13 -19.88 -8.19
C ARG A 277 6.61 -19.58 -7.94
N ALA A 278 6.99 -18.31 -7.88
CA ALA A 278 8.36 -17.92 -7.54
C ALA A 278 8.79 -18.46 -6.16
N ARG A 279 7.94 -18.32 -5.14
CA ARG A 279 8.13 -18.91 -3.81
C ARG A 279 8.25 -20.43 -3.84
N GLY A 280 7.46 -21.11 -4.66
CA GLY A 280 7.54 -22.55 -4.87
C GLY A 280 8.91 -22.98 -5.39
N ALA A 281 9.35 -22.41 -6.52
CA ALA A 281 10.67 -22.72 -7.11
C ALA A 281 11.82 -22.55 -6.12
N GLN A 282 11.88 -21.41 -5.42
CA GLN A 282 12.95 -21.08 -4.45
C GLN A 282 13.04 -22.02 -3.23
N VAL A 283 12.02 -22.85 -2.99
CA VAL A 283 11.90 -23.71 -1.80
C VAL A 283 12.07 -25.19 -2.16
N THR A 284 12.24 -25.54 -3.43
CA THR A 284 12.24 -26.94 -3.91
C THR A 284 13.48 -27.35 -4.68
N ASP A 285 13.83 -28.62 -4.51
CA ASP A 285 15.02 -29.26 -5.09
C ASP A 285 14.79 -29.71 -6.54
N ILE A 286 13.53 -29.96 -6.94
CA ILE A 286 13.15 -30.38 -8.29
C ILE A 286 11.83 -29.69 -8.68
N THR A 287 11.68 -29.31 -9.95
CA THR A 287 10.41 -28.81 -10.52
C THR A 287 9.84 -29.77 -11.56
N VAL A 288 8.58 -30.18 -11.39
CA VAL A 288 7.81 -30.90 -12.42
C VAL A 288 6.98 -29.91 -13.23
N LEU A 289 7.30 -29.79 -14.52
CA LEU A 289 6.57 -28.95 -15.47
C LEU A 289 5.49 -29.78 -16.18
N VAL A 290 4.23 -29.55 -15.83
CA VAL A 290 3.09 -30.26 -16.43
C VAL A 290 2.63 -29.54 -17.70
N VAL A 291 2.79 -30.20 -18.84
CA VAL A 291 2.40 -29.69 -20.16
C VAL A 291 1.40 -30.65 -20.79
N ALA A 292 0.24 -30.15 -21.21
CA ALA A 292 -0.77 -31.01 -21.81
C ALA A 292 -0.47 -31.29 -23.29
N ALA A 293 -0.61 -32.56 -23.69
CA ALA A 293 -0.27 -33.05 -25.02
C ALA A 293 -1.21 -32.58 -26.14
N ASP A 294 -2.39 -32.05 -25.79
CA ASP A 294 -3.34 -31.40 -26.70
C ASP A 294 -3.05 -29.89 -26.87
N ASP A 295 -2.80 -29.19 -25.76
CA ASP A 295 -2.63 -27.72 -25.74
C ASP A 295 -1.24 -27.26 -26.18
N GLY A 296 -0.16 -27.81 -25.60
CA GLY A 296 1.23 -27.38 -25.80
C GLY A 296 1.70 -26.26 -24.86
N VAL A 297 2.72 -25.49 -25.29
CA VAL A 297 3.45 -24.54 -24.42
C VAL A 297 2.75 -23.17 -24.33
N MET A 298 1.80 -23.10 -23.41
CA MET A 298 1.03 -21.89 -23.08
C MET A 298 1.83 -20.83 -22.29
N PRO A 299 1.39 -19.55 -22.24
CA PRO A 299 2.16 -18.47 -21.62
C PRO A 299 2.55 -18.68 -20.14
N GLN A 300 1.68 -19.31 -19.33
CA GLN A 300 1.99 -19.64 -17.93
C GLN A 300 3.00 -20.79 -17.81
N THR A 301 3.11 -21.67 -18.82
CA THR A 301 4.19 -22.66 -18.91
C THR A 301 5.53 -21.96 -19.13
N LYS A 302 5.58 -20.93 -19.99
CA LYS A 302 6.78 -20.11 -20.22
C LYS A 302 7.18 -19.34 -18.94
N GLU A 303 6.21 -18.82 -18.20
CA GLU A 303 6.43 -18.21 -16.88
C GLU A 303 7.01 -19.20 -15.86
N ALA A 304 6.46 -20.42 -15.79
CA ALA A 304 6.96 -21.48 -14.90
C ALA A 304 8.41 -21.90 -15.21
N ILE A 305 8.75 -22.07 -16.49
CA ILE A 305 10.13 -22.38 -16.92
C ILE A 305 11.08 -21.26 -16.46
N ASN A 306 10.69 -20.00 -16.61
CA ASN A 306 11.50 -18.86 -16.19
C ASN A 306 11.72 -18.83 -14.67
N HIS A 307 10.70 -19.14 -13.85
CA HIS A 307 10.86 -19.22 -12.38
C HIS A 307 11.79 -20.36 -11.95
N ALA A 308 11.64 -21.55 -12.54
CA ALA A 308 12.48 -22.71 -12.22
C ALA A 308 13.95 -22.48 -12.62
N LYS A 309 14.19 -21.95 -13.84
CA LYS A 309 15.54 -21.56 -14.28
C LYS A 309 16.16 -20.45 -13.43
N ALA A 310 15.38 -19.44 -13.03
CA ALA A 310 15.85 -18.36 -12.17
C ALA A 310 16.15 -18.78 -10.72
N ALA A 311 15.69 -19.97 -10.31
CA ALA A 311 16.03 -20.62 -9.05
C ALA A 311 17.13 -21.68 -9.20
N GLU A 312 17.66 -21.90 -10.42
CA GLU A 312 18.65 -22.93 -10.76
C GLU A 312 18.20 -24.38 -10.45
N VAL A 313 16.88 -24.63 -10.44
CA VAL A 313 16.27 -25.93 -10.06
C VAL A 313 16.12 -26.87 -11.27
N PRO A 314 16.55 -28.15 -11.18
CA PRO A 314 16.29 -29.18 -12.19
C PRO A 314 14.82 -29.31 -12.60
N ILE A 315 14.56 -29.47 -13.90
CA ILE A 315 13.21 -29.53 -14.48
C ILE A 315 12.95 -30.91 -15.08
N ILE A 316 11.89 -31.58 -14.63
CA ILE A 316 11.32 -32.79 -15.26
C ILE A 316 10.02 -32.38 -15.96
N VAL A 317 9.83 -32.80 -17.22
CA VAL A 317 8.61 -32.49 -17.99
C VAL A 317 7.63 -33.65 -17.91
N ALA A 318 6.44 -33.41 -17.36
CA ALA A 318 5.33 -34.35 -17.34
C ALA A 318 4.34 -34.01 -18.47
N VAL A 319 4.36 -34.80 -19.54
CA VAL A 319 3.49 -34.62 -20.72
C VAL A 319 2.15 -35.30 -20.44
N ASN A 320 1.14 -34.51 -20.06
CA ASN A 320 -0.13 -34.99 -19.51
C ASN A 320 -1.26 -35.07 -20.56
N LYS A 321 -2.37 -35.71 -20.19
CA LYS A 321 -3.58 -35.98 -21.01
C LYS A 321 -3.34 -36.96 -22.17
N MET A 322 -2.41 -37.92 -22.01
CA MET A 322 -2.10 -38.95 -23.02
C MET A 322 -3.28 -39.89 -23.34
N ASP A 323 -4.34 -39.87 -22.53
CA ASP A 323 -5.64 -40.52 -22.77
C ASP A 323 -6.45 -39.95 -23.95
N LYS A 324 -6.10 -38.77 -24.48
CA LYS A 324 -6.83 -38.13 -25.59
C LYS A 324 -6.33 -38.57 -26.96
N GLU A 325 -7.26 -38.82 -27.88
CA GLU A 325 -6.95 -39.06 -29.32
C GLU A 325 -6.20 -37.89 -29.99
N SER A 326 -6.25 -36.68 -29.40
CA SER A 326 -5.55 -35.48 -29.86
C SER A 326 -4.18 -35.25 -29.21
N ALA A 327 -3.71 -36.16 -28.35
CA ALA A 327 -2.42 -36.04 -27.67
C ALA A 327 -1.25 -36.15 -28.66
N ASN A 328 -0.31 -35.20 -28.61
CA ASN A 328 0.89 -35.17 -29.43
C ASN A 328 2.13 -34.81 -28.59
N PRO A 329 2.85 -35.80 -28.00
CA PRO A 329 4.03 -35.54 -27.19
C PRO A 329 5.21 -34.99 -28.01
N ASP A 330 5.37 -35.41 -29.27
CA ASP A 330 6.44 -34.93 -30.16
C ASP A 330 6.36 -33.41 -30.37
N ARG A 331 5.14 -32.87 -30.50
CA ARG A 331 4.89 -31.42 -30.57
C ARG A 331 5.32 -30.72 -29.28
N VAL A 332 5.02 -31.29 -28.11
CA VAL A 332 5.42 -30.71 -26.81
C VAL A 332 6.94 -30.69 -26.66
N MET A 333 7.63 -31.76 -27.05
CA MET A 333 9.10 -31.82 -27.07
C MET A 333 9.72 -30.77 -28.00
N GLN A 334 9.15 -30.60 -29.20
CA GLN A 334 9.60 -29.59 -30.15
C GLN A 334 9.37 -28.16 -29.63
N GLU A 335 8.20 -27.85 -29.07
CA GLU A 335 7.90 -26.52 -28.52
C GLU A 335 8.74 -26.19 -27.28
N LEU A 336 9.08 -27.17 -26.43
CA LEU A 336 9.94 -26.95 -25.25
C LEU A 336 11.43 -26.81 -25.60
N THR A 337 11.86 -27.32 -26.75
CA THR A 337 13.24 -27.11 -27.25
C THR A 337 13.54 -25.63 -27.52
N GLU A 338 12.53 -24.79 -27.84
CA GLU A 338 12.69 -23.32 -27.92
C GLU A 338 13.04 -22.67 -26.57
N PHE A 339 12.78 -23.36 -25.46
CA PHE A 339 13.07 -22.94 -24.08
C PHE A 339 14.30 -23.66 -23.51
N GLU A 340 15.16 -24.20 -24.38
CA GLU A 340 16.38 -24.94 -24.04
C GLU A 340 16.14 -26.24 -23.25
N LEU A 341 14.87 -26.69 -23.14
CA LEU A 341 14.51 -27.95 -22.50
C LEU A 341 14.52 -29.07 -23.55
N VAL A 342 15.68 -29.71 -23.70
CA VAL A 342 15.94 -30.72 -24.74
C VAL A 342 15.78 -32.13 -24.17
N PRO A 343 14.95 -33.01 -24.77
CA PRO A 343 14.78 -34.38 -24.28
C PRO A 343 16.08 -35.20 -24.32
N GLU A 344 16.30 -36.05 -23.32
CA GLU A 344 17.38 -37.07 -23.31
C GLU A 344 17.42 -37.90 -24.61
N ALA A 345 16.25 -38.25 -25.15
CA ALA A 345 16.11 -39.02 -26.40
C ALA A 345 16.71 -38.31 -27.64
N TRP A 346 16.93 -37.00 -27.58
CA TRP A 346 17.59 -36.19 -28.61
C TRP A 346 19.02 -35.79 -28.22
N GLY A 347 19.54 -36.30 -27.10
CA GLY A 347 20.87 -35.97 -26.55
C GLY A 347 20.90 -34.74 -25.65
N GLY A 348 19.74 -34.33 -25.12
CA GLY A 348 19.65 -33.31 -24.07
C GLY A 348 19.77 -33.87 -22.65
N ASP A 349 19.43 -33.03 -21.68
CA ASP A 349 19.51 -33.24 -20.24
C ASP A 349 18.13 -33.34 -19.56
N THR A 350 17.07 -32.91 -20.24
CA THR A 350 15.74 -32.79 -19.65
C THR A 350 14.99 -34.11 -19.76
N ILE A 351 14.54 -34.64 -18.62
CA ILE A 351 13.73 -35.86 -18.56
C ILE A 351 12.30 -35.53 -18.98
N PHE A 352 11.72 -36.34 -19.88
CA PHE A 352 10.33 -36.24 -20.33
C PHE A 352 9.58 -37.53 -20.01
N VAL A 353 8.53 -37.46 -19.20
CA VAL A 353 7.66 -38.59 -18.86
C VAL A 353 6.26 -38.36 -19.44
N ASN A 354 5.71 -39.35 -20.15
CA ASN A 354 4.37 -39.29 -20.73
C ASN A 354 3.36 -39.85 -19.71
N VAL A 355 2.36 -39.05 -19.31
CA VAL A 355 1.42 -39.41 -18.24
C VAL A 355 -0.04 -39.21 -18.64
N SER A 356 -0.93 -40.01 -18.04
CA SER A 356 -2.35 -39.69 -17.93
C SER A 356 -2.75 -39.63 -16.47
N ALA A 357 -2.90 -38.41 -15.95
CA ALA A 357 -3.43 -38.16 -14.62
C ALA A 357 -4.86 -38.70 -14.39
N LEU A 358 -5.60 -39.04 -15.46
CA LEU A 358 -6.95 -39.61 -15.37
C LEU A 358 -6.92 -41.14 -15.26
N ASN A 359 -6.07 -41.81 -16.03
CA ASN A 359 -5.96 -43.27 -16.05
C ASN A 359 -4.98 -43.81 -14.98
N GLY A 360 -4.05 -42.98 -14.50
CA GLY A 360 -2.93 -43.38 -13.64
C GLY A 360 -1.68 -43.83 -14.42
N GLU A 361 -1.71 -43.78 -15.76
CA GLU A 361 -0.61 -44.22 -16.62
C GLU A 361 0.59 -43.27 -16.53
N GLY A 362 1.82 -43.83 -16.45
CA GLY A 362 3.08 -43.09 -16.40
C GLY A 362 3.41 -42.43 -15.05
N ILE A 363 2.53 -42.54 -14.03
CA ILE A 363 2.77 -41.92 -12.73
C ILE A 363 3.92 -42.61 -11.99
N ASP A 364 3.95 -43.94 -11.96
CA ASP A 364 5.00 -44.71 -11.30
C ASP A 364 6.39 -44.36 -11.90
N GLU A 365 6.48 -44.26 -13.23
CA GLU A 365 7.67 -43.82 -13.96
C GLU A 365 8.11 -42.39 -13.59
N LEU A 366 7.16 -41.46 -13.42
CA LEU A 366 7.46 -40.11 -12.96
C LEU A 366 8.01 -40.09 -11.52
N LEU A 367 7.50 -40.95 -10.63
CA LEU A 367 8.01 -41.07 -9.26
C LEU A 367 9.40 -41.73 -9.21
N GLU A 368 9.66 -42.74 -10.03
CA GLU A 368 10.99 -43.35 -10.19
C GLU A 368 12.01 -42.33 -10.72
N MET A 369 11.67 -41.56 -11.75
CA MET A 369 12.55 -40.51 -12.30
C MET A 369 12.82 -39.37 -11.31
N LEU A 370 11.83 -38.99 -10.50
CA LEU A 370 12.02 -38.01 -9.41
C LEU A 370 13.00 -38.49 -8.34
N LEU A 371 12.93 -39.78 -7.97
CA LEU A 371 13.88 -40.39 -7.04
C LEU A 371 15.29 -40.49 -7.65
N LEU A 372 15.41 -40.81 -8.94
CA LEU A 372 16.68 -40.89 -9.66
C LEU A 372 17.39 -39.52 -9.71
N VAL A 373 16.67 -38.43 -10.04
CA VAL A 373 17.25 -37.08 -10.02
C VAL A 373 17.67 -36.68 -8.60
N ALA A 374 16.88 -37.01 -7.57
CA ALA A 374 17.23 -36.74 -6.18
C ALA A 374 18.50 -37.48 -5.70
N GLU A 375 18.77 -38.67 -6.25
CA GLU A 375 20.03 -39.40 -6.02
C GLU A 375 21.22 -38.78 -6.75
N VAL A 376 21.02 -38.26 -7.97
CA VAL A 376 22.07 -37.59 -8.77
C VAL A 376 22.48 -36.24 -8.15
N GLU A 377 21.52 -35.48 -7.60
CA GLU A 377 21.79 -34.22 -6.88
C GLU A 377 22.34 -34.44 -5.46
N GLU A 378 22.54 -35.69 -5.02
CA GLU A 378 23.03 -36.10 -3.69
C GLU A 378 22.36 -35.35 -2.50
N LEU A 379 21.04 -35.16 -2.54
CA LEU A 379 20.30 -34.28 -1.61
C LEU A 379 20.46 -34.68 -0.13
N LYS A 380 21.08 -33.80 0.66
CA LYS A 380 21.36 -34.01 2.09
C LYS A 380 20.87 -32.86 2.96
N ALA A 381 20.76 -33.12 4.27
CA ALA A 381 20.76 -32.12 5.33
C ALA A 381 21.25 -32.72 6.66
N ASN A 382 21.62 -31.88 7.61
CA ASN A 382 21.93 -32.31 8.98
C ASN A 382 20.67 -32.22 9.86
N PRO A 383 20.10 -33.35 10.36
CA PRO A 383 18.91 -33.33 11.20
C PRO A 383 19.20 -32.93 12.66
N ASN A 384 20.46 -32.87 13.08
CA ASN A 384 20.87 -32.62 14.47
C ASN A 384 21.02 -31.12 14.79
N LYS A 385 21.06 -30.25 13.77
CA LYS A 385 21.09 -28.79 13.93
C LYS A 385 19.73 -28.21 14.37
N ARG A 386 19.75 -26.94 14.79
CA ARG A 386 18.51 -26.17 15.04
C ARG A 386 17.69 -26.12 13.75
N ALA A 387 16.39 -26.35 13.84
CA ALA A 387 15.54 -26.34 12.66
C ALA A 387 15.46 -24.97 12.00
N ARG A 388 15.65 -24.97 10.68
CA ARG A 388 15.43 -23.84 9.76
C ARG A 388 14.54 -24.26 8.59
N GLY A 389 13.96 -23.27 7.94
CA GLY A 389 13.21 -23.45 6.69
C GLY A 389 12.33 -22.27 6.38
N THR A 390 11.26 -22.50 5.62
CA THR A 390 10.43 -21.44 5.02
C THR A 390 8.94 -21.63 5.31
N VAL A 391 8.20 -20.53 5.48
CA VAL A 391 6.73 -20.52 5.49
C VAL A 391 6.22 -20.80 4.09
N VAL A 392 5.50 -21.90 3.91
CA VAL A 392 4.79 -22.21 2.66
C VAL A 392 3.55 -21.33 2.53
N GLU A 393 2.73 -21.30 3.57
CA GLU A 393 1.45 -20.57 3.62
C GLU A 393 1.05 -20.31 5.09
N ALA A 394 0.24 -19.28 5.37
CA ALA A 394 -0.19 -18.95 6.74
C ALA A 394 -1.62 -18.39 6.83
N GLU A 395 -2.33 -18.68 7.92
CA GLU A 395 -3.73 -18.29 8.12
C GLU A 395 -4.06 -17.88 9.57
N LEU A 396 -5.28 -17.39 9.79
CA LEU A 396 -5.80 -17.02 11.11
C LEU A 396 -7.10 -17.78 11.44
N ASP A 397 -6.96 -18.98 12.03
CA ASP A 397 -8.12 -19.73 12.52
C ASP A 397 -8.67 -19.16 13.84
N LYS A 398 -10.00 -19.20 13.96
CA LYS A 398 -10.76 -18.67 15.11
C LYS A 398 -10.65 -19.52 16.38
N GLY A 399 -10.30 -20.80 16.27
CA GLY A 399 -10.12 -21.70 17.41
C GLY A 399 -8.67 -21.86 17.85
N ARG A 400 -7.73 -21.82 16.90
CA ARG A 400 -6.30 -22.12 17.08
C ARG A 400 -5.44 -20.85 17.22
N GLY A 401 -5.91 -19.72 16.70
CA GLY A 401 -5.11 -18.50 16.52
C GLY A 401 -4.30 -18.56 15.22
N PRO A 402 -3.17 -17.85 15.13
CA PRO A 402 -2.30 -17.93 13.96
C PRO A 402 -1.79 -19.35 13.72
N VAL A 403 -1.93 -19.81 12.48
CA VAL A 403 -1.47 -21.10 11.97
C VAL A 403 -0.49 -20.81 10.82
N ALA A 404 0.60 -21.58 10.73
CA ALA A 404 1.55 -21.48 9.64
C ALA A 404 1.98 -22.87 9.19
N THR A 405 1.93 -23.12 7.88
CA THR A 405 2.47 -24.31 7.24
C THR A 405 3.92 -24.05 6.92
N LEU A 406 4.81 -24.75 7.62
CA LEU A 406 6.26 -24.64 7.48
C LEU A 406 6.80 -25.84 6.71
N LEU A 407 7.82 -25.61 5.88
CA LEU A 407 8.68 -26.67 5.37
C LEU A 407 10.02 -26.59 6.08
N VAL A 408 10.38 -27.64 6.82
CA VAL A 408 11.71 -27.77 7.42
C VAL A 408 12.73 -28.10 6.33
N GLN A 409 13.82 -27.35 6.24
CA GLN A 409 14.92 -27.58 5.29
C GLN A 409 16.16 -28.16 5.99
N GLU A 410 16.54 -27.58 7.14
CA GLU A 410 17.65 -28.04 7.99
C GLU A 410 17.12 -28.42 9.38
N GLY A 411 17.82 -29.32 10.09
CA GLY A 411 17.58 -29.61 11.50
C GLY A 411 16.28 -30.35 11.83
N THR A 412 15.98 -30.48 13.13
CA THR A 412 14.74 -31.14 13.62
C THR A 412 13.97 -30.23 14.57
N MET A 413 12.73 -29.92 14.22
CA MET A 413 11.81 -29.05 14.97
C MET A 413 10.91 -29.87 15.91
N ASN A 414 10.64 -29.41 17.13
CA ASN A 414 9.88 -30.16 18.14
C ASN A 414 8.74 -29.34 18.78
N VAL A 415 7.72 -30.04 19.28
CA VAL A 415 6.63 -29.41 20.04
C VAL A 415 7.17 -28.92 21.38
N GLY A 416 7.15 -27.60 21.56
CA GLY A 416 7.72 -26.90 22.71
C GLY A 416 8.85 -25.95 22.34
N ASP A 417 9.39 -26.00 21.12
CA ASP A 417 10.52 -25.17 20.74
C ASP A 417 10.10 -23.70 20.55
N PRO A 418 10.87 -22.73 21.09
CA PRO A 418 10.83 -21.33 20.68
C PRO A 418 11.20 -21.16 19.20
N ILE A 419 10.45 -20.29 18.51
CA ILE A 419 10.61 -20.06 17.07
C ILE A 419 10.46 -18.56 16.73
N VAL A 420 11.28 -18.09 15.79
CA VAL A 420 11.14 -16.80 15.11
C VAL A 420 10.85 -17.09 13.64
N VAL A 421 9.90 -16.36 13.05
CA VAL A 421 9.42 -16.54 11.67
C VAL A 421 9.30 -15.15 11.05
N GLY A 422 10.28 -14.74 10.23
CA GLY A 422 10.40 -13.38 9.71
C GLY A 422 10.32 -12.32 10.83
N ASN A 423 9.22 -11.57 10.86
CA ASN A 423 8.92 -10.54 11.87
C ASN A 423 8.05 -11.03 13.05
N MET A 424 7.58 -12.28 13.02
CA MET A 424 6.77 -12.92 14.05
C MET A 424 7.61 -13.82 14.96
N HIS A 425 7.12 -14.11 16.17
CA HIS A 425 7.78 -15.01 17.10
C HIS A 425 6.78 -15.74 18.00
N GLY A 426 7.19 -16.86 18.57
CA GLY A 426 6.35 -17.61 19.50
C GLY A 426 7.00 -18.88 20.00
N LYS A 427 6.13 -19.84 20.34
CA LYS A 427 6.53 -21.15 20.85
C LYS A 427 5.57 -22.20 20.32
N ILE A 428 6.11 -23.29 19.77
CA ILE A 428 5.33 -24.32 19.09
C ILE A 428 4.45 -25.05 20.10
N ARG A 429 3.13 -24.82 20.06
CA ARG A 429 2.14 -25.41 20.99
C ARG A 429 1.66 -26.79 20.54
N ALA A 430 1.51 -26.96 19.23
CA ALA A 430 1.18 -28.21 18.57
C ALA A 430 1.68 -28.15 17.12
N MET A 431 2.08 -29.32 16.61
CA MET A 431 2.42 -29.56 15.22
C MET A 431 1.47 -30.62 14.64
N VAL A 432 1.09 -30.46 13.39
CA VAL A 432 0.21 -31.35 12.64
C VAL A 432 0.84 -31.62 11.27
N ASN A 433 0.82 -32.85 10.79
CA ASN A 433 1.25 -33.15 9.42
C ASN A 433 0.13 -32.91 8.40
N ASP A 434 0.49 -32.95 7.13
CA ASP A 434 -0.39 -32.97 5.95
C ASP A 434 -1.63 -33.88 6.09
N ILE A 435 -1.51 -35.06 6.67
CA ILE A 435 -2.64 -36.01 6.90
C ILE A 435 -3.45 -35.67 8.17
N GLY A 436 -3.33 -34.46 8.71
CA GLY A 436 -4.08 -33.98 9.88
C GLY A 436 -3.73 -34.65 11.21
N ARG A 437 -2.64 -35.42 11.30
CA ARG A 437 -2.22 -36.13 12.52
C ARG A 437 -1.23 -35.29 13.31
N ARG A 438 -1.36 -35.29 14.63
CA ARG A 438 -0.42 -34.56 15.51
C ARG A 438 0.93 -35.26 15.56
N VAL A 439 1.99 -34.53 15.24
CA VAL A 439 3.38 -34.99 15.32
C VAL A 439 4.09 -34.32 16.51
N LYS A 440 5.21 -34.90 16.96
CA LYS A 440 6.03 -34.37 18.07
C LYS A 440 7.32 -33.72 17.59
N SER A 441 7.88 -34.26 16.52
CA SER A 441 9.08 -33.80 15.84
C SER A 441 8.82 -33.76 14.32
N ALA A 442 9.52 -32.88 13.61
CA ALA A 442 9.56 -32.80 12.16
C ALA A 442 11.01 -32.56 11.73
N GLY A 443 11.57 -33.45 10.91
CA GLY A 443 12.94 -33.35 10.38
C GLY A 443 12.98 -32.71 8.99
N PRO A 444 14.14 -32.74 8.31
CA PRO A 444 14.32 -32.15 6.99
C PRO A 444 13.29 -32.61 5.94
N SER A 445 13.01 -31.72 4.99
CA SER A 445 12.01 -31.85 3.93
C SER A 445 10.59 -32.20 4.38
N THR A 446 10.25 -32.08 5.67
CA THR A 446 8.93 -32.45 6.20
C THR A 446 8.01 -31.23 6.27
N PRO A 447 6.84 -31.24 5.58
CA PRO A 447 5.84 -30.18 5.71
C PRO A 447 5.06 -30.35 7.02
N VAL A 448 4.92 -29.27 7.79
CA VAL A 448 4.31 -29.30 9.12
C VAL A 448 3.57 -28.01 9.45
N GLU A 449 2.32 -28.15 9.87
CA GLU A 449 1.44 -27.06 10.27
C GLU A 449 1.64 -26.79 11.77
N ILE A 450 2.10 -25.59 12.12
CA ILE A 450 2.41 -25.19 13.49
C ILE A 450 1.38 -24.21 14.07
N THR A 451 1.33 -24.12 15.40
CA THR A 451 0.48 -23.17 16.13
C THR A 451 1.23 -22.56 17.32
N GLY A 452 0.94 -21.30 17.64
CA GLY A 452 1.50 -20.61 18.82
C GLY A 452 2.41 -19.41 18.54
N LEU A 453 2.42 -18.91 17.31
CA LEU A 453 2.99 -17.60 16.96
C LEU A 453 2.15 -16.45 17.57
N ASN A 454 2.76 -15.27 17.68
CA ASN A 454 2.12 -14.03 18.15
C ASN A 454 1.20 -13.37 17.10
N GLY A 455 1.45 -13.61 15.81
CA GLY A 455 0.69 -13.14 14.66
C GLY A 455 0.84 -14.08 13.46
N VAL A 456 0.20 -13.75 12.34
CA VAL A 456 0.36 -14.47 11.07
C VAL A 456 1.64 -13.98 10.39
N PRO A 457 2.63 -14.86 10.09
CA PRO A 457 3.83 -14.47 9.33
C PRO A 457 3.49 -14.22 7.85
N GLN A 458 4.41 -13.64 7.09
CA GLN A 458 4.28 -13.56 5.64
C GLN A 458 4.62 -14.92 5.01
N ALA A 459 3.96 -15.26 3.91
CA ALA A 459 4.31 -16.48 3.19
C ALA A 459 5.66 -16.27 2.49
N GLY A 460 6.57 -17.23 2.60
CA GLY A 460 7.97 -17.07 2.21
C GLY A 460 8.89 -16.49 3.30
N ASP A 461 8.38 -16.10 4.48
CA ASP A 461 9.24 -15.79 5.63
C ASP A 461 10.12 -17.00 5.97
N GLN A 462 11.41 -16.79 6.20
CA GLN A 462 12.28 -17.82 6.79
C GLN A 462 12.00 -17.94 8.31
N PHE A 463 12.18 -19.15 8.85
CA PHE A 463 12.11 -19.41 10.28
C PHE A 463 13.39 -20.03 10.83
N VAL A 464 13.65 -19.76 12.11
CA VAL A 464 14.72 -20.36 12.89
C VAL A 464 14.19 -20.71 14.29
N THR A 465 14.52 -21.92 14.75
CA THR A 465 14.24 -22.38 16.13
C THR A 465 15.39 -22.09 17.09
N PHE A 466 15.07 -21.94 18.38
CA PHE A 466 16.00 -21.49 19.42
C PHE A 466 15.84 -22.32 20.70
N GLU A 467 16.93 -22.63 21.40
CA GLU A 467 16.87 -23.23 22.74
C GLU A 467 16.26 -22.28 23.80
N ASP A 468 16.60 -21.00 23.72
CA ASP A 468 16.20 -19.97 24.70
C ASP A 468 14.97 -19.18 24.22
N GLU A 469 13.84 -19.38 24.91
CA GLU A 469 12.59 -18.59 24.68
C GLU A 469 12.82 -17.08 24.82
N LYS A 470 13.78 -16.67 25.66
CA LYS A 470 14.17 -15.26 25.82
C LYS A 470 14.86 -14.71 24.58
N LYS A 471 15.79 -15.46 23.98
CA LYS A 471 16.52 -15.02 22.78
C LYS A 471 15.58 -14.89 21.59
N ALA A 472 14.78 -15.93 21.32
CA ALA A 472 13.75 -15.90 20.27
C ALA A 472 12.81 -14.69 20.42
N ARG A 473 12.35 -14.40 21.64
CA ARG A 473 11.53 -13.23 21.92
C ARG A 473 12.28 -11.91 21.66
N GLN A 474 13.52 -11.77 22.13
CA GLN A 474 14.30 -10.54 21.94
C GLN A 474 14.53 -10.23 20.46
N PHE A 475 14.90 -11.24 19.65
CA PHE A 475 15.07 -11.07 18.20
C PHE A 475 13.75 -10.79 17.49
N GLY A 476 12.67 -11.51 17.85
CA GLY A 476 11.34 -11.26 17.29
C GLY A 476 10.76 -9.89 17.65
N GLU A 477 10.96 -9.39 18.87
CA GLU A 477 10.52 -8.04 19.27
C GLU A 477 11.35 -6.94 18.59
N ALA A 478 12.64 -7.16 18.37
CA ALA A 478 13.53 -6.23 17.66
C ALA A 478 13.22 -6.15 16.15
N ARG A 479 13.14 -7.29 15.45
CA ARG A 479 12.73 -7.37 14.03
C ARG A 479 11.36 -6.70 13.82
N ALA A 480 10.39 -7.05 14.67
CA ALA A 480 9.07 -6.43 14.65
C ALA A 480 9.09 -4.91 14.93
N SER A 481 10.07 -4.34 15.63
CA SER A 481 10.18 -2.87 15.79
C SER A 481 10.70 -2.24 14.51
N ARG A 482 11.84 -2.76 14.00
CA ARG A 482 12.49 -2.30 12.78
C ARG A 482 11.54 -2.28 11.59
N ALA A 483 10.79 -3.36 11.35
CA ALA A 483 9.80 -3.42 10.26
C ALA A 483 8.72 -2.32 10.36
N ARG A 484 8.22 -2.02 11.59
CA ARG A 484 7.24 -0.95 11.84
C ARG A 484 7.83 0.46 11.75
N GLU A 485 9.15 0.60 11.84
CA GLU A 485 9.86 1.86 11.64
C GLU A 485 10.15 2.09 10.15
N GLU A 486 10.55 1.03 9.42
CA GLU A 486 10.74 1.03 7.97
C GLU A 486 9.43 1.32 7.22
N GLU A 487 8.32 0.66 7.55
CA GLU A 487 6.97 0.91 7.00
C GLU A 487 6.50 2.37 7.17
N ARG A 488 6.75 2.96 8.35
CA ARG A 488 6.47 4.38 8.60
C ARG A 488 7.37 5.29 7.78
N SER A 489 8.65 4.93 7.63
CA SER A 489 9.62 5.72 6.85
C SER A 489 9.22 5.78 5.37
N GLN A 490 8.77 4.67 4.78
CA GLN A 490 8.29 4.61 3.40
C GLN A 490 7.04 5.49 3.23
N THR A 491 6.07 5.35 4.13
CA THR A 491 4.84 6.18 4.14
C THR A 491 5.14 7.68 4.23
N SER A 492 6.26 8.09 4.85
CA SER A 492 6.62 9.51 5.00
C SER A 492 7.31 10.14 3.78
N LYS A 493 7.63 9.37 2.73
CA LYS A 493 8.40 9.81 1.56
C LYS A 493 7.57 10.37 0.39
N VAL A 494 6.26 10.56 0.54
CA VAL A 494 5.41 11.21 -0.48
C VAL A 494 5.96 12.61 -0.78
N SER A 495 6.39 12.85 -2.01
CA SER A 495 7.03 14.10 -2.40
C SER A 495 6.00 15.20 -2.70
N ILE A 496 6.47 16.45 -2.74
CA ILE A 496 5.62 17.58 -3.16
C ILE A 496 5.27 17.46 -4.65
N ASP A 497 6.10 16.78 -5.44
CA ASP A 497 5.86 16.56 -6.87
C ASP A 497 4.80 15.46 -7.11
N ASP A 498 4.73 14.43 -6.25
CA ASP A 498 3.64 13.43 -6.25
C ASP A 498 2.29 14.07 -5.90
N LEU A 499 2.28 14.99 -4.92
CA LEU A 499 1.10 15.80 -4.61
C LEU A 499 0.74 16.75 -5.78
N PHE A 500 1.71 17.16 -6.59
CA PHE A 500 1.47 18.02 -7.75
C PHE A 500 0.95 17.25 -8.96
N SER A 501 1.40 16.00 -9.19
CA SER A 501 0.85 15.13 -10.23
C SER A 501 -0.58 14.71 -9.89
N GLN A 502 -0.88 14.31 -8.64
CA GLN A 502 -2.26 14.06 -8.19
C GLN A 502 -3.19 15.27 -8.42
N ILE A 503 -2.68 16.50 -8.28
CA ILE A 503 -3.45 17.73 -8.56
C ILE A 503 -3.54 18.05 -10.07
N GLN A 504 -2.65 17.51 -10.90
CA GLN A 504 -2.66 17.68 -12.36
C GLN A 504 -3.49 16.62 -13.12
N GLU A 505 -3.64 15.41 -12.57
CA GLU A 505 -4.45 14.34 -13.17
C GLU A 505 -5.97 14.63 -13.12
N GLY A 506 -6.40 15.61 -12.31
CA GLY A 506 -7.79 16.06 -12.21
C GLY A 506 -8.58 15.31 -11.13
N ASP A 507 -9.91 15.35 -11.21
CA ASP A 507 -10.80 14.62 -10.30
C ASP A 507 -10.85 13.11 -10.65
N VAL A 508 -9.70 12.43 -10.60
CA VAL A 508 -9.59 10.97 -10.73
C VAL A 508 -10.40 10.33 -9.60
N LYS A 509 -11.35 9.46 -9.95
CA LYS A 509 -12.23 8.84 -8.96
C LYS A 509 -11.51 7.68 -8.29
N GLU A 510 -11.27 7.76 -6.99
CA GLU A 510 -10.68 6.67 -6.22
C GLU A 510 -11.77 5.73 -5.67
N ILE A 511 -11.61 4.42 -5.87
CA ILE A 511 -12.40 3.39 -5.20
C ILE A 511 -11.57 2.76 -4.07
N ASN A 512 -11.97 3.05 -2.84
CA ASN A 512 -11.31 2.54 -1.64
C ASN A 512 -11.73 1.09 -1.37
N VAL A 513 -10.76 0.20 -1.14
CA VAL A 513 -10.98 -1.24 -0.95
C VAL A 513 -10.25 -1.76 0.29
N ILE A 514 -10.87 -2.67 1.02
CA ILE A 514 -10.26 -3.48 2.08
C ILE A 514 -10.34 -4.95 1.67
N VAL A 515 -9.20 -5.64 1.62
CA VAL A 515 -9.08 -7.05 1.22
C VAL A 515 -8.93 -7.93 2.46
N LYS A 516 -9.75 -8.98 2.55
CA LYS A 516 -9.61 -10.06 3.54
C LYS A 516 -9.64 -11.39 2.83
N ALA A 517 -8.60 -12.20 3.00
CA ALA A 517 -8.56 -13.58 2.52
C ALA A 517 -8.43 -14.55 3.70
N ASP A 518 -8.59 -15.84 3.44
CA ASP A 518 -8.39 -16.91 4.42
C ASP A 518 -6.90 -17.07 4.74
N VAL A 519 -6.08 -17.27 3.72
CA VAL A 519 -4.62 -17.43 3.80
C VAL A 519 -3.88 -16.20 3.27
N GLN A 520 -2.67 -15.98 3.78
CA GLN A 520 -1.84 -14.81 3.52
C GLN A 520 -1.43 -14.69 2.04
N GLY A 521 -1.05 -15.80 1.39
CA GLY A 521 -0.74 -15.80 -0.05
C GLY A 521 -1.93 -15.39 -0.93
N SER A 522 -3.16 -15.71 -0.53
CA SER A 522 -4.37 -15.27 -1.26
C SER A 522 -4.66 -13.78 -1.05
N VAL A 523 -4.26 -13.17 0.08
CA VAL A 523 -4.26 -11.70 0.26
C VAL A 523 -3.34 -11.05 -0.77
N GLU A 524 -2.12 -11.56 -0.90
CA GLU A 524 -1.09 -11.06 -1.83
C GLU A 524 -1.56 -11.19 -3.29
N ALA A 525 -2.12 -12.34 -3.66
CA ALA A 525 -2.60 -12.60 -5.01
C ALA A 525 -3.83 -11.75 -5.40
N VAL A 526 -4.80 -11.57 -4.48
CA VAL A 526 -5.93 -10.66 -4.70
C VAL A 526 -5.41 -9.23 -4.83
N ARG A 527 -4.62 -8.74 -3.86
CA ARG A 527 -4.03 -7.39 -3.87
C ARG A 527 -3.31 -7.10 -5.20
N GLY A 528 -2.33 -7.94 -5.56
CA GLY A 528 -1.53 -7.79 -6.78
C GLY A 528 -2.25 -8.12 -8.08
N SER A 529 -3.53 -8.52 -8.02
CA SER A 529 -4.43 -8.58 -9.18
C SER A 529 -5.30 -7.33 -9.29
N LEU A 530 -5.79 -6.80 -8.16
CA LEU A 530 -6.52 -5.53 -8.13
C LEU A 530 -5.63 -4.34 -8.51
N GLU A 531 -4.36 -4.33 -8.05
CA GLU A 531 -3.37 -3.31 -8.44
C GLU A 531 -3.01 -3.32 -9.94
N LYS A 532 -3.46 -4.33 -10.72
CA LYS A 532 -3.30 -4.41 -12.19
C LYS A 532 -4.55 -3.99 -12.98
N ILE A 533 -5.65 -3.64 -12.31
CA ILE A 533 -6.89 -3.20 -13.00
C ILE A 533 -6.76 -1.72 -13.35
N GLU A 534 -6.35 -1.45 -14.59
CA GLU A 534 -6.26 -0.10 -15.15
C GLU A 534 -7.57 0.26 -15.88
N VAL A 535 -8.30 1.26 -15.37
CA VAL A 535 -9.48 1.85 -16.02
C VAL A 535 -9.28 3.36 -16.10
N GLU A 536 -9.29 3.92 -17.32
CA GLU A 536 -9.09 5.36 -17.54
C GLU A 536 -10.08 6.20 -16.70
N GLY A 537 -9.56 7.00 -15.77
CA GLY A 537 -10.35 7.89 -14.90
C GLY A 537 -10.78 7.31 -13.54
N VAL A 538 -10.50 6.03 -13.24
CA VAL A 538 -10.80 5.43 -11.93
C VAL A 538 -9.59 4.65 -11.39
N LYS A 539 -9.24 4.87 -10.12
CA LYS A 539 -8.08 4.25 -9.46
C LYS A 539 -8.51 3.42 -8.25
N ILE A 540 -7.98 2.21 -8.09
CA ILE A 540 -8.17 1.40 -6.88
C ILE A 540 -7.16 1.85 -5.81
N ASN A 541 -7.64 2.03 -4.58
CA ASN A 541 -6.81 2.32 -3.41
C ASN A 541 -7.06 1.27 -2.32
N ILE A 542 -6.04 0.44 -2.01
CA ILE A 542 -6.16 -0.67 -1.06
C ILE A 542 -5.70 -0.20 0.31
N ILE A 543 -6.65 0.17 1.16
CA ILE A 543 -6.40 0.78 2.48
C ILE A 543 -5.85 -0.23 3.48
N HIS A 544 -6.37 -1.46 3.44
CA HIS A 544 -5.97 -2.53 4.34
C HIS A 544 -6.12 -3.89 3.66
N ALA A 545 -5.16 -4.77 3.90
CA ALA A 545 -5.13 -6.13 3.38
C ALA A 545 -4.63 -7.07 4.49
N GLY A 546 -5.27 -8.24 4.68
CA GLY A 546 -4.76 -9.23 5.65
C GLY A 546 -5.55 -10.52 5.72
N ALA A 547 -4.93 -11.56 6.28
CA ALA A 547 -5.53 -12.87 6.45
C ALA A 547 -6.56 -12.92 7.61
N GLY A 548 -7.49 -13.86 7.51
CA GLY A 548 -8.54 -14.12 8.49
C GLY A 548 -9.89 -13.45 8.19
N ALA A 549 -10.89 -13.82 8.99
CA ALA A 549 -12.26 -13.37 8.83
C ALA A 549 -12.46 -11.85 9.00
N ILE A 550 -13.46 -11.29 8.31
CA ILE A 550 -13.81 -9.87 8.40
C ILE A 550 -14.36 -9.57 9.80
N THR A 551 -13.67 -8.67 10.50
CA THR A 551 -13.95 -8.27 11.89
C THR A 551 -14.77 -6.98 11.97
N GLU A 552 -15.26 -6.66 13.17
CA GLU A 552 -15.96 -5.40 13.45
C GLU A 552 -15.05 -4.17 13.23
N SER A 553 -13.74 -4.29 13.50
CA SER A 553 -12.76 -3.23 13.25
C SER A 553 -12.60 -2.92 11.76
N ASP A 554 -12.65 -3.94 10.89
CA ASP A 554 -12.52 -3.78 9.44
C ASP A 554 -13.74 -3.02 8.86
N VAL A 555 -14.93 -3.29 9.40
CA VAL A 555 -16.17 -2.57 9.06
C VAL A 555 -16.15 -1.12 9.53
N ILE A 556 -15.60 -0.85 10.71
CA ILE A 556 -15.43 0.54 11.20
C ILE A 556 -14.42 1.31 10.35
N LEU A 557 -13.32 0.68 9.93
CA LEU A 557 -12.34 1.26 9.00
C LEU A 557 -12.98 1.54 7.63
N ALA A 558 -13.78 0.60 7.11
CA ALA A 558 -14.52 0.79 5.87
C ALA A 558 -15.54 1.94 5.94
N SER A 559 -16.30 2.07 7.03
CA SER A 559 -17.21 3.20 7.26
C SER A 559 -16.45 4.53 7.31
N ALA A 560 -15.33 4.59 8.03
CA ALA A 560 -14.51 5.80 8.19
C ALA A 560 -13.85 6.28 6.89
N SER A 561 -13.53 5.37 5.97
CA SER A 561 -12.86 5.66 4.69
C SER A 561 -13.74 5.51 3.45
N ASN A 562 -15.05 5.26 3.61
CA ASN A 562 -16.00 4.95 2.53
C ASN A 562 -15.46 3.86 1.58
N ALA A 563 -15.05 2.72 2.14
CA ALA A 563 -14.40 1.63 1.43
C ALA A 563 -15.31 0.40 1.27
N LEU A 564 -15.10 -0.34 0.17
CA LEU A 564 -15.70 -1.64 -0.07
C LEU A 564 -14.89 -2.74 0.64
N ILE A 565 -15.54 -3.70 1.30
CA ILE A 565 -14.86 -4.88 1.86
C ILE A 565 -15.01 -6.07 0.91
N ILE A 566 -13.89 -6.69 0.55
CA ILE A 566 -13.83 -7.88 -0.28
C ILE A 566 -13.31 -9.05 0.56
N GLY A 567 -14.18 -10.02 0.80
CA GLY A 567 -13.87 -11.28 1.48
C GLY A 567 -13.62 -12.40 0.48
N PHE A 568 -12.38 -12.85 0.37
CA PHE A 568 -11.97 -14.00 -0.44
C PHE A 568 -11.98 -15.28 0.41
N ASN A 569 -12.90 -16.20 0.09
CA ASN A 569 -13.25 -17.44 0.83
C ASN A 569 -13.68 -17.28 2.31
N VAL A 570 -13.39 -16.15 2.95
CA VAL A 570 -13.77 -15.80 4.32
C VAL A 570 -15.24 -15.40 4.47
N ARG A 571 -15.69 -15.31 5.73
CA ARG A 571 -17.02 -14.81 6.10
C ARG A 571 -16.92 -13.80 7.25
N PRO A 572 -17.77 -12.75 7.28
CA PRO A 572 -17.81 -11.81 8.37
C PRO A 572 -18.32 -12.45 9.67
N ASP A 573 -17.82 -11.97 10.80
CA ASP A 573 -18.33 -12.35 12.11
C ASP A 573 -19.76 -11.83 12.36
N VAL A 574 -20.44 -12.45 13.32
CA VAL A 574 -21.83 -12.11 13.68
C VAL A 574 -21.97 -10.65 14.13
N ASN A 575 -20.92 -10.07 14.74
CA ASN A 575 -20.85 -8.65 15.02
C ASN A 575 -20.59 -7.84 13.75
N ALA A 576 -19.51 -8.17 13.01
CA ALA A 576 -19.12 -7.46 11.79
C ALA A 576 -20.28 -7.31 10.80
N LYS A 577 -21.06 -8.38 10.58
CA LYS A 577 -22.26 -8.33 9.73
C LYS A 577 -23.32 -7.34 10.24
N ARG A 578 -23.59 -7.30 11.55
CA ARG A 578 -24.55 -6.36 12.15
C ARG A 578 -24.07 -4.91 12.03
N THR A 579 -22.79 -4.68 12.27
CA THR A 579 -22.17 -3.36 12.13
C THR A 579 -22.19 -2.91 10.66
N ALA A 580 -21.99 -3.82 9.71
CA ALA A 580 -22.08 -3.51 8.28
C ALA A 580 -23.53 -3.17 7.87
N GLU A 581 -24.52 -3.90 8.40
CA GLU A 581 -25.94 -3.58 8.20
C GLU A 581 -26.37 -2.23 8.82
N SER A 582 -25.72 -1.76 9.92
CA SER A 582 -26.02 -0.45 10.53
C SER A 582 -25.27 0.72 9.89
N GLU A 583 -23.98 0.53 9.59
CA GLU A 583 -23.12 1.54 8.95
C GLU A 583 -23.35 1.64 7.43
N LYS A 584 -24.02 0.63 6.83
CA LYS A 584 -24.22 0.45 5.38
C LYS A 584 -22.92 0.25 4.60
N VAL A 585 -21.99 -0.51 5.18
CA VAL A 585 -20.78 -0.95 4.49
C VAL A 585 -21.09 -2.16 3.62
N ASP A 586 -20.83 -2.06 2.32
CA ASP A 586 -20.92 -3.19 1.40
C ASP A 586 -19.80 -4.22 1.68
N ILE A 587 -20.19 -5.48 1.79
CA ILE A 587 -19.29 -6.64 1.90
C ILE A 587 -19.57 -7.58 0.73
N ARG A 588 -18.60 -7.75 -0.16
CA ARG A 588 -18.65 -8.73 -1.26
C ARG A 588 -17.83 -9.96 -0.90
N LEU A 589 -18.36 -11.14 -1.22
CA LEU A 589 -17.80 -12.42 -0.79
C LEU A 589 -17.60 -13.33 -2.00
N HIS A 590 -16.33 -13.60 -2.33
CA HIS A 590 -15.93 -14.33 -3.53
C HIS A 590 -15.24 -15.65 -3.16
N ARG A 591 -15.21 -16.58 -4.11
CA ARG A 591 -14.57 -17.91 -3.98
C ARG A 591 -13.67 -18.26 -5.16
N VAL A 592 -13.64 -17.39 -6.16
CA VAL A 592 -12.86 -17.46 -7.37
C VAL A 592 -12.39 -16.03 -7.61
N ILE A 593 -11.11 -15.86 -7.97
CA ILE A 593 -10.48 -14.54 -8.04
C ILE A 593 -10.96 -13.72 -9.25
N TYR A 594 -11.35 -14.39 -10.33
CA TYR A 594 -11.99 -13.78 -11.50
C TYR A 594 -13.27 -13.01 -11.13
N ASP A 595 -14.20 -13.64 -10.39
CA ASP A 595 -15.45 -13.02 -9.91
C ASP A 595 -15.21 -11.69 -9.17
N ALA A 596 -14.11 -11.59 -8.41
CA ALA A 596 -13.76 -10.39 -7.65
C ALA A 596 -13.16 -9.28 -8.53
N ILE A 597 -12.35 -9.66 -9.53
CA ILE A 597 -11.78 -8.75 -10.52
C ILE A 597 -12.90 -8.17 -11.40
N GLU A 598 -13.76 -9.03 -11.95
CA GLU A 598 -14.86 -8.62 -12.84
C GLU A 598 -15.91 -7.74 -12.13
N GLU A 599 -16.22 -8.01 -10.86
CA GLU A 599 -17.16 -7.16 -10.10
C GLU A 599 -16.55 -5.78 -9.79
N ILE A 600 -15.25 -5.68 -9.46
CA ILE A 600 -14.61 -4.36 -9.28
C ILE A 600 -14.48 -3.62 -10.61
N GLU A 601 -14.02 -4.26 -11.69
CA GLU A 601 -13.89 -3.62 -12.99
C GLU A 601 -15.23 -3.07 -13.49
N SER A 602 -16.31 -3.82 -13.25
CA SER A 602 -17.69 -3.39 -13.51
C SER A 602 -18.11 -2.20 -12.63
N ALA A 603 -17.74 -2.20 -11.35
CA ALA A 603 -18.00 -1.08 -10.44
C ALA A 603 -17.23 0.19 -10.84
N MET A 604 -15.96 0.06 -11.25
CA MET A 604 -15.14 1.17 -11.75
C MET A 604 -15.75 1.77 -13.02
N LYS A 605 -16.12 0.94 -14.00
CA LYS A 605 -16.83 1.40 -15.22
C LYS A 605 -18.15 2.10 -14.88
N GLY A 606 -18.87 1.61 -13.87
CA GLY A 606 -20.10 2.23 -13.34
C GLY A 606 -19.89 3.55 -12.57
N MET A 607 -18.66 3.90 -12.21
CA MET A 607 -18.31 5.19 -11.57
C MET A 607 -17.91 6.28 -12.57
N LEU A 608 -17.66 5.94 -13.84
CA LEU A 608 -17.34 6.91 -14.89
C LEU A 608 -18.54 7.82 -15.18
N ASP A 609 -18.27 9.09 -15.48
CA ASP A 609 -19.33 9.98 -15.99
C ASP A 609 -19.61 9.66 -17.45
N PRO A 610 -20.88 9.70 -17.90
CA PRO A 610 -21.22 9.38 -19.28
C PRO A 610 -20.70 10.47 -20.24
N GLU A 611 -20.25 10.06 -21.41
CA GLU A 611 -19.84 10.99 -22.47
C GLU A 611 -21.06 11.56 -23.19
N TYR A 612 -20.94 12.80 -23.65
CA TYR A 612 -22.01 13.53 -24.33
C TYR A 612 -21.55 13.95 -25.73
N GLU A 613 -22.23 13.48 -26.77
CA GLU A 613 -21.97 13.89 -28.16
C GLU A 613 -22.96 14.99 -28.60
N GLU A 614 -22.46 15.94 -29.40
CA GLU A 614 -23.29 17.00 -29.99
C GLU A 614 -24.09 16.48 -31.18
N LYS A 615 -25.36 16.16 -30.95
CA LYS A 615 -26.26 15.72 -32.01
C LYS A 615 -27.07 16.89 -32.57
N VAL A 616 -26.75 17.33 -33.77
CA VAL A 616 -27.53 18.34 -34.51
C VAL A 616 -28.92 17.76 -34.80
N ILE A 617 -29.98 18.43 -34.33
CA ILE A 617 -31.37 18.00 -34.49
C ILE A 617 -32.08 18.70 -35.66
N GLY A 618 -31.59 19.86 -36.10
CA GLY A 618 -32.13 20.58 -37.26
C GLY A 618 -31.48 21.94 -37.51
N GLN A 619 -31.62 22.44 -38.74
CA GLN A 619 -31.09 23.72 -39.21
C GLN A 619 -32.21 24.61 -39.77
N VAL A 620 -32.15 25.91 -39.48
CA VAL A 620 -33.22 26.87 -39.75
C VAL A 620 -32.65 28.20 -40.27
N GLU A 621 -33.17 28.68 -41.39
CA GLU A 621 -32.77 29.94 -42.01
C GLU A 621 -33.59 31.11 -41.45
N VAL A 622 -32.94 32.18 -40.98
CA VAL A 622 -33.62 33.41 -40.53
C VAL A 622 -34.00 34.25 -41.76
N ARG A 623 -35.31 34.43 -41.99
CA ARG A 623 -35.84 35.12 -43.18
C ARG A 623 -36.38 36.52 -42.90
N GLN A 624 -36.88 36.79 -41.69
CA GLN A 624 -37.43 38.09 -41.33
C GLN A 624 -37.28 38.38 -39.84
N LEU A 625 -37.03 39.64 -39.47
CA LEU A 625 -36.86 40.03 -38.06
C LEU A 625 -38.03 40.85 -37.51
N PHE A 626 -38.61 40.39 -36.39
CA PHE A 626 -39.69 41.07 -35.69
C PHE A 626 -39.23 41.58 -34.33
N LYS A 627 -39.15 42.90 -34.14
CA LYS A 627 -38.70 43.52 -32.89
C LYS A 627 -39.87 43.83 -31.96
N VAL A 628 -39.93 43.20 -30.79
CA VAL A 628 -41.03 43.33 -29.83
C VAL A 628 -40.50 43.82 -28.48
N SER A 629 -40.92 45.01 -28.06
CA SER A 629 -40.36 45.79 -26.92
C SER A 629 -40.44 45.15 -25.52
N ARG A 630 -40.97 43.92 -25.41
CA ARG A 630 -41.04 43.14 -24.16
C ARG A 630 -40.36 41.75 -24.26
N ILE A 631 -39.92 41.34 -25.45
CA ILE A 631 -39.46 39.97 -25.74
C ILE A 631 -38.07 39.98 -26.42
N GLY A 632 -37.76 41.01 -27.21
CA GLY A 632 -36.48 41.14 -27.91
C GLY A 632 -36.63 41.11 -29.43
N THR A 633 -35.56 40.71 -30.12
CA THR A 633 -35.60 40.34 -31.55
C THR A 633 -36.13 38.91 -31.70
N ILE A 634 -37.29 38.76 -32.32
CA ILE A 634 -37.83 37.46 -32.73
C ILE A 634 -37.40 37.19 -34.18
N ALA A 635 -36.71 36.08 -34.39
CA ALA A 635 -36.32 35.60 -35.71
C ALA A 635 -37.46 34.80 -36.34
N GLY A 636 -38.12 35.37 -37.36
CA GLY A 636 -39.01 34.66 -38.27
C GLY A 636 -38.19 33.79 -39.21
N SER A 637 -38.26 32.48 -39.01
CA SER A 637 -37.28 31.53 -39.52
C SER A 637 -37.94 30.28 -40.12
N TYR A 638 -37.34 29.71 -41.15
CA TYR A 638 -37.87 28.57 -41.91
C TYR A 638 -37.00 27.33 -41.70
N VAL A 639 -37.62 26.22 -41.26
CA VAL A 639 -36.88 24.99 -40.95
C VAL A 639 -36.47 24.30 -42.25
N LEU A 640 -35.18 24.27 -42.53
CA LEU A 640 -34.59 23.64 -43.72
C LEU A 640 -34.61 22.12 -43.54
N GLU A 641 -33.93 21.64 -42.50
CA GLU A 641 -33.71 20.21 -42.25
C GLU A 641 -33.92 19.86 -40.78
N GLY A 642 -34.26 18.59 -40.52
CA GLY A 642 -34.52 18.07 -39.18
C GLY A 642 -35.74 18.69 -38.50
N LYS A 643 -35.61 19.00 -37.21
CA LYS A 643 -36.60 19.72 -36.40
C LYS A 643 -35.91 20.58 -35.33
N ILE A 644 -36.52 21.69 -34.95
CA ILE A 644 -36.16 22.42 -33.73
C ILE A 644 -37.13 22.07 -32.62
N THR A 645 -36.61 21.71 -31.44
CA THR A 645 -37.35 21.64 -30.19
C THR A 645 -37.16 22.93 -29.39
N ARG A 646 -38.03 23.23 -28.43
CA ARG A 646 -37.83 24.39 -27.56
C ARG A 646 -36.65 24.21 -26.60
N ASP A 647 -36.40 22.99 -26.16
CA ASP A 647 -35.49 22.69 -25.05
C ASP A 647 -34.03 22.43 -25.50
N SER A 648 -33.74 22.48 -26.81
CA SER A 648 -32.40 22.33 -27.37
C SER A 648 -31.52 23.58 -27.22
N THR A 649 -30.21 23.38 -27.19
CA THR A 649 -29.23 24.45 -27.40
C THR A 649 -29.20 24.81 -28.89
N ALA A 650 -28.82 26.05 -29.21
CA ALA A 650 -28.72 26.53 -30.57
C ALA A 650 -27.48 27.41 -30.77
N ARG A 651 -26.83 27.22 -31.92
CA ARG A 651 -25.72 28.07 -32.39
C ARG A 651 -26.17 28.87 -33.61
N LEU A 652 -25.86 30.17 -33.58
CA LEU A 652 -26.13 31.12 -34.65
C LEU A 652 -24.90 31.21 -35.56
N ILE A 653 -25.04 30.81 -36.81
CA ILE A 653 -23.98 30.76 -37.82
C ILE A 653 -24.24 31.87 -38.85
N ARG A 654 -23.21 32.70 -39.09
CA ARG A 654 -23.23 33.79 -40.08
C ARG A 654 -22.02 33.62 -40.99
N GLU A 655 -22.24 33.51 -42.30
CA GLU A 655 -21.18 33.33 -43.31
C GLU A 655 -20.22 32.16 -43.00
N GLY A 656 -20.70 31.12 -42.30
CA GLY A 656 -19.93 29.94 -41.89
C GLY A 656 -19.22 30.05 -40.53
N VAL A 657 -19.37 31.17 -39.80
CA VAL A 657 -18.77 31.38 -38.48
C VAL A 657 -19.84 31.38 -37.39
N VAL A 658 -19.60 30.69 -36.28
CA VAL A 658 -20.47 30.76 -35.08
C VAL A 658 -20.34 32.13 -34.43
N VAL A 659 -21.45 32.89 -34.37
CA VAL A 659 -21.55 34.24 -33.80
C VAL A 659 -22.06 34.20 -32.36
N TYR A 660 -22.91 33.24 -32.03
CA TYR A 660 -23.51 33.08 -30.71
C TYR A 660 -23.88 31.62 -30.46
N GLU A 661 -23.86 31.19 -29.20
CA GLU A 661 -24.29 29.87 -28.74
C GLU A 661 -25.04 30.02 -27.42
N GLY A 662 -26.21 29.37 -27.31
CA GLY A 662 -27.08 29.48 -26.14
C GLY A 662 -28.43 28.78 -26.35
N LYS A 663 -29.35 28.93 -25.39
CA LYS A 663 -30.63 28.21 -25.41
C LYS A 663 -31.73 28.96 -26.15
N ILE A 664 -32.73 28.21 -26.63
CA ILE A 664 -33.94 28.80 -27.22
C ILE A 664 -34.89 29.22 -26.10
N ASN A 665 -35.01 30.53 -25.89
CA ASN A 665 -35.88 31.13 -24.88
C ASN A 665 -37.37 30.88 -25.20
N ALA A 666 -37.76 31.10 -26.45
CA ALA A 666 -39.12 30.86 -26.93
C ALA A 666 -39.15 30.34 -28.37
N LEU A 667 -40.04 29.37 -28.61
CA LEU A 667 -40.36 28.81 -29.91
C LEU A 667 -41.87 28.93 -30.13
N LYS A 668 -42.29 29.69 -31.14
CA LYS A 668 -43.69 29.98 -31.44
C LYS A 668 -44.03 29.69 -32.89
N ARG A 669 -45.29 29.33 -33.17
CA ARG A 669 -45.83 29.24 -34.52
C ARG A 669 -47.09 30.11 -34.61
N PHE A 670 -47.05 31.11 -35.49
CA PHE A 670 -48.03 32.21 -35.58
C PHE A 670 -48.24 32.97 -34.25
N LYS A 671 -49.08 32.46 -33.35
CA LYS A 671 -49.36 33.05 -32.02
C LYS A 671 -49.12 32.08 -30.87
N ASP A 672 -49.04 30.80 -31.15
CA ASP A 672 -49.07 29.72 -30.16
C ASP A 672 -47.64 29.28 -29.81
N ASP A 673 -47.38 29.00 -28.54
CA ASP A 673 -46.13 28.38 -28.09
C ASP A 673 -46.12 26.89 -28.46
N VAL A 674 -45.09 26.46 -29.17
CA VAL A 674 -44.97 25.08 -29.68
C VAL A 674 -43.74 24.40 -29.10
N ARG A 675 -43.84 23.09 -28.86
CA ARG A 675 -42.73 22.29 -28.30
C ARG A 675 -41.67 21.94 -29.33
N GLU A 676 -42.09 21.71 -30.57
CA GLU A 676 -41.21 21.42 -31.70
C GLU A 676 -41.80 21.91 -33.02
N VAL A 677 -40.94 22.13 -34.02
CA VAL A 677 -41.29 22.47 -35.40
C VAL A 677 -40.41 21.66 -36.36
N SER A 678 -41.05 20.88 -37.23
CA SER A 678 -40.41 20.05 -38.26
C SER A 678 -40.01 20.87 -39.50
N SER A 679 -39.13 20.30 -40.32
CA SER A 679 -38.76 20.82 -41.65
C SER A 679 -39.97 21.16 -42.53
N GLY A 680 -39.80 22.19 -43.37
CA GLY A 680 -40.84 22.69 -44.27
C GLY A 680 -41.87 23.64 -43.63
N TYR A 681 -41.71 24.00 -42.35
CA TYR A 681 -42.58 24.95 -41.66
C TYR A 681 -41.85 26.19 -41.16
N GLU A 682 -42.59 27.30 -41.09
CA GLU A 682 -42.16 28.58 -40.51
C GLU A 682 -42.41 28.64 -39.00
N CYS A 683 -41.50 29.28 -38.28
CA CYS A 683 -41.55 29.50 -36.84
C CYS A 683 -40.95 30.85 -36.43
N GLY A 684 -41.32 31.32 -35.24
CA GLY A 684 -40.67 32.44 -34.56
C GLY A 684 -39.76 31.91 -33.45
N ILE A 685 -38.45 32.11 -33.59
CA ILE A 685 -37.43 31.72 -32.61
C ILE A 685 -36.98 32.96 -31.85
N THR A 686 -36.80 32.85 -30.54
CA THR A 686 -36.12 33.86 -29.71
C THR A 686 -34.98 33.18 -28.96
N LEU A 687 -33.74 33.63 -29.19
CA LEU A 687 -32.57 33.14 -28.47
C LEU A 687 -32.50 33.77 -27.07
N GLU A 688 -31.92 33.06 -26.11
CA GLU A 688 -31.67 33.63 -24.78
C GLU A 688 -30.54 34.67 -24.85
N ASN A 689 -30.69 35.80 -24.14
CA ASN A 689 -29.68 36.86 -23.96
C ASN A 689 -29.07 37.51 -25.23
N PHE A 690 -29.40 37.07 -26.46
CA PHE A 690 -28.83 37.55 -27.72
C PHE A 690 -29.87 38.22 -28.63
N ASN A 691 -29.50 39.33 -29.28
CA ASN A 691 -30.43 40.15 -30.08
C ASN A 691 -29.91 40.65 -31.45
N ASP A 692 -28.61 40.50 -31.79
CA ASP A 692 -28.04 40.84 -33.13
C ASP A 692 -28.24 39.68 -34.13
N ILE A 693 -29.49 39.26 -34.32
CA ILE A 693 -29.85 38.31 -35.37
C ILE A 693 -30.08 39.10 -36.68
N LYS A 694 -29.61 38.57 -37.81
CA LYS A 694 -29.73 39.15 -39.15
C LYS A 694 -30.48 38.21 -40.09
N GLU A 695 -31.07 38.78 -41.13
CA GLU A 695 -31.71 38.02 -42.21
C GLU A 695 -30.60 37.35 -43.04
N GLY A 696 -30.72 36.04 -43.29
CA GLY A 696 -29.66 35.20 -43.85
C GLY A 696 -28.74 34.51 -42.82
N ASP A 697 -28.91 34.74 -41.52
CA ASP A 697 -28.25 33.89 -40.50
C ASP A 697 -28.88 32.49 -40.49
N ILE A 698 -28.07 31.47 -40.16
CA ILE A 698 -28.53 30.09 -39.94
C ILE A 698 -28.52 29.80 -38.43
N ILE A 699 -29.63 29.27 -37.91
CA ILE A 699 -29.72 28.73 -36.55
C ILE A 699 -29.64 27.21 -36.64
N GLU A 700 -28.57 26.64 -36.12
CA GLU A 700 -28.42 25.19 -35.94
C GLU A 700 -28.78 24.83 -34.51
N ALA A 701 -29.75 23.93 -34.34
CA ALA A 701 -30.14 23.39 -33.04
C ALA A 701 -29.49 22.03 -32.82
N TYR A 702 -28.94 21.82 -31.62
CA TYR A 702 -28.29 20.58 -31.22
C TYR A 702 -28.66 20.20 -29.80
N VAL A 703 -28.51 18.91 -29.49
CA VAL A 703 -28.77 18.32 -28.18
C VAL A 703 -27.57 17.45 -27.82
N MET A 704 -27.15 17.53 -26.56
CA MET A 704 -26.17 16.59 -26.01
C MET A 704 -26.85 15.22 -25.84
N GLU A 705 -26.48 14.23 -26.64
CA GLU A 705 -26.95 12.85 -26.48
C GLU A 705 -25.95 12.05 -25.64
N GLU A 706 -26.44 11.31 -24.65
CA GLU A 706 -25.63 10.51 -23.74
C GLU A 706 -25.11 9.25 -24.45
N ILE A 707 -23.81 9.20 -24.77
CA ILE A 707 -23.16 7.99 -25.26
C ILE A 707 -22.95 7.05 -24.07
N LYS A 708 -23.62 5.91 -24.13
CA LYS A 708 -23.29 4.77 -23.28
C LYS A 708 -22.08 4.06 -23.86
N ARG A 709 -20.92 4.19 -23.21
CA ARG A 709 -19.81 3.25 -23.37
C ARG A 709 -20.33 1.83 -23.07
N ALA A 710 -19.87 0.86 -23.85
CA ALA A 710 -20.35 -0.53 -23.86
C ALA A 710 -19.52 -1.45 -22.97
#